data_AF-A0A953AK03-F1
#
_entry.id   AF-A0A953AK03-F1
#
_cell.length_a   1.000
_cell.length_b   1.000
_cell.length_c   1.000
_cell.angle_alpha   90.00
_cell.angle_beta   90.00
_cell.angle_gamma   90.00
#
_symmetry.space_group_name_H-M   'P 1'
#
loop_
_entity.id
_entity.type
_entity.pdbx_description
1 polymer ?
#
loop_
_entity_poly.entity_id
_entity_poly.type
_entity_poly.pdbx_seq_one_letter_code
_entity_poly.pdbx_strand_id
1 'polypeptide(L)'
;MSTVPVKATFGVLAALMICAGCYELPPPPRPELTSFSVTVNGIYAPRPEPDGGTVQFGDDGMPIPVVQACVKKYGSPAEVPPAKRGTTECPYAIFRGEVEFDVTVSALGKKGEKLTSFTGPVSFRVVPGDLTGKYAYRTMQVTGGTGHGVVKVAHLYGEVRVWVSDAPPEAITDAGVVVPGAPAEPEQRTFATGISEPVWFEDPTLAKVQIPDDFDNRTSPFVGQFLTIGRPPEGGTVLRQSCPDDPEHDGKEAQLVVTGIDPSGFFVTDLTACRVKEQLVDSSGQVQVRVPEPDGFMPGTFGSMFIYNYSYPDGLDQGDLLWSVSGAVQEFTSTTQLTFPSWNIRDKVRTRPESEWNVYLSQVPIPELNERICGSDDKPEPFLTDILCGHNRRNMKIESLESALVRVSNVRFSDTFRNCDFDGDGEVPFFCEQKDAFGNWVWGECGAFDGQPSQLTETQRAELACNIECVTGQGDDAHTLCSEQATFVGFGQFIIELAGPGPAAAHFDESLPAKVEKITVGSTSVGARTELWDGADVRLYCDAPVHYRFGQDPFDASVDDPLLPAHRMLEHTLGFGEPNLELITDGNAPQGATCWASIATHVRINLITRDAVPELQPNCSESDPDAEKAYQCKLLHAARFDIVGHLRQVQPARPRWVILPRDKDDICCRPGEGLECPKPFQPCP
;
A
#
# COMPACT_ATOMS: atom_id res chain seq x y z
N MET A 1 69.28 -17.25 -15.87
CA MET A 1 70.45 -16.81 -16.65
C MET A 1 70.23 -17.19 -18.10
N SER A 2 70.25 -16.19 -18.96
CA SER A 2 70.16 -16.29 -20.42
C SER A 2 71.33 -17.11 -20.99
N THR A 3 71.08 -17.87 -22.07
CA THR A 3 71.88 -17.81 -23.31
C THR A 3 71.31 -18.72 -24.40
N VAL A 4 70.86 -18.07 -25.48
CA VAL A 4 70.84 -18.56 -26.88
C VAL A 4 72.28 -18.45 -27.42
N PRO A 5 72.81 -19.36 -28.27
CA PRO A 5 72.84 -19.19 -29.76
C PRO A 5 72.98 -20.53 -30.55
N VAL A 6 73.03 -20.69 -31.89
CA VAL A 6 72.75 -19.99 -33.17
C VAL A 6 72.95 -21.02 -34.31
N LYS A 7 72.12 -20.98 -35.38
CA LYS A 7 72.30 -21.27 -36.86
C LYS A 7 73.25 -22.41 -37.33
N ALA A 8 73.11 -23.11 -38.46
CA ALA A 8 72.55 -22.90 -39.80
C ALA A 8 72.38 -24.32 -40.46
N THR A 9 71.66 -24.58 -41.56
CA THR A 9 72.04 -24.25 -42.95
C THR A 9 70.96 -24.80 -43.91
N PHE A 10 70.77 -24.10 -45.02
CA PHE A 10 69.87 -24.38 -46.16
C PHE A 10 70.16 -25.70 -46.92
N GLY A 11 69.14 -26.26 -47.58
CA GLY A 11 69.34 -26.97 -48.86
C GLY A 11 68.35 -28.08 -49.26
N VAL A 12 67.25 -27.70 -49.93
CA VAL A 12 66.57 -28.36 -51.08
C VAL A 12 66.25 -29.87 -51.03
N LEU A 13 64.96 -30.25 -51.08
CA LEU A 13 64.45 -31.19 -52.10
C LEU A 13 62.91 -31.26 -52.18
N ALA A 14 62.43 -31.04 -53.42
CA ALA A 14 61.33 -31.72 -54.13
C ALA A 14 59.91 -31.81 -53.53
N ALA A 15 58.99 -31.23 -54.30
CA ALA A 15 57.55 -31.32 -54.20
C ALA A 15 57.03 -32.77 -54.35
N LEU A 16 56.22 -33.18 -53.37
CA LEU A 16 55.23 -34.25 -53.49
C LEU A 16 53.87 -33.61 -53.30
N MET A 17 53.15 -33.41 -54.42
CA MET A 17 51.74 -33.05 -54.41
C MET A 17 50.96 -34.18 -53.75
N ILE A 18 50.56 -33.98 -52.50
CA ILE A 18 49.50 -34.74 -51.86
C ILE A 18 48.20 -33.97 -52.13
N CYS A 19 47.29 -34.61 -52.84
CA CYS A 19 45.91 -34.16 -53.01
C CYS A 19 45.23 -34.01 -51.64
N ALA A 20 45.26 -32.81 -51.06
CA ALA A 20 44.37 -32.43 -49.99
C ALA A 20 42.99 -32.16 -50.61
N GLY A 21 42.17 -33.20 -50.70
CA GLY A 21 40.75 -33.03 -50.96
C GLY A 21 40.17 -32.15 -49.85
N CYS A 22 39.63 -30.99 -50.24
CA CYS A 22 38.77 -30.21 -49.35
C CYS A 22 37.55 -31.08 -49.08
N TYR A 23 37.46 -31.67 -47.88
CA TYR A 23 36.19 -32.24 -47.43
C TYR A 23 35.27 -31.06 -47.11
N GLU A 24 34.47 -30.65 -48.08
CA GLU A 24 33.23 -29.93 -47.78
C GLU A 24 32.35 -30.88 -46.99
N LEU A 25 32.26 -30.66 -45.67
CA LEU A 25 31.17 -31.25 -44.90
C LEU A 25 29.87 -30.76 -45.57
N PRO A 26 28.98 -31.67 -46.02
CA PRO A 26 27.68 -31.25 -46.53
C PRO A 26 27.05 -30.35 -45.46
N PRO A 27 26.48 -29.19 -45.84
CA PRO A 27 25.86 -28.31 -44.88
C PRO A 27 24.85 -29.12 -44.08
N PRO A 28 24.80 -28.96 -42.73
CA PRO A 28 23.88 -29.71 -41.91
C PRO A 28 22.47 -29.57 -42.51
N PRO A 29 21.69 -30.67 -42.57
CA PRO A 29 20.35 -30.63 -43.12
C PRO A 29 19.57 -29.51 -42.42
N ARG A 30 19.15 -28.51 -43.19
CA ARG A 30 18.39 -27.39 -42.63
C ARG A 30 17.08 -27.95 -42.05
N PRO A 31 16.71 -27.60 -40.81
CA PRO A 31 15.49 -28.11 -40.19
C PRO A 31 14.29 -27.92 -41.12
N GLU A 32 13.44 -28.95 -41.21
CA GLU A 32 12.18 -28.86 -41.97
C GLU A 32 11.17 -27.94 -41.28
N LEU A 33 11.18 -27.97 -39.94
CA LEU A 33 10.42 -27.07 -39.09
C LEU A 33 10.99 -25.65 -39.17
N THR A 34 10.13 -24.68 -39.46
CA THR A 34 10.53 -23.26 -39.50
C THR A 34 9.84 -22.41 -38.44
N SER A 35 8.59 -22.73 -38.13
CA SER A 35 7.76 -21.96 -37.21
C SER A 35 6.58 -22.81 -36.72
N PHE A 36 5.79 -22.24 -35.81
CA PHE A 36 4.54 -22.81 -35.37
C PHE A 36 3.38 -21.84 -35.62
N SER A 37 2.20 -22.38 -35.93
CA SER A 37 0.94 -21.66 -35.75
C SER A 37 0.39 -21.99 -34.37
N VAL A 38 -0.03 -20.97 -33.63
CA VAL A 38 -0.58 -21.08 -32.27
C VAL A 38 -1.99 -20.51 -32.28
N THR A 39 -2.96 -21.30 -31.86
CA THR A 39 -4.36 -20.86 -31.73
C THR A 39 -4.78 -21.00 -30.28
N VAL A 40 -5.30 -19.91 -29.69
CA VAL A 40 -5.94 -19.94 -28.38
C VAL A 40 -7.43 -20.23 -28.62
N ASN A 41 -7.86 -21.41 -28.22
CA ASN A 41 -9.23 -21.91 -28.42
C ASN A 41 -10.21 -21.32 -27.39
N GLY A 42 -9.73 -21.08 -26.17
CA GLY A 42 -10.54 -20.59 -25.06
C GLY A 42 -9.69 -20.20 -23.86
N ILE A 43 -10.30 -19.45 -22.95
CA ILE A 43 -9.64 -18.93 -21.74
C ILE A 43 -10.60 -19.07 -20.56
N TYR A 44 -10.14 -19.76 -19.53
CA TYR A 44 -10.99 -20.26 -18.45
C TYR A 44 -10.35 -20.05 -17.08
N ALA A 45 -11.18 -19.96 -16.05
CA ALA A 45 -10.70 -20.06 -14.68
C ALA A 45 -10.09 -21.47 -14.44
N PRO A 46 -9.14 -21.61 -13.51
CA PRO A 46 -8.47 -22.87 -13.25
C PRO A 46 -9.47 -23.94 -12.86
N ARG A 47 -9.34 -25.13 -13.43
CA ARG A 47 -10.19 -26.27 -13.06
C ARG A 47 -9.60 -26.95 -11.82
N PRO A 48 -10.44 -27.45 -10.90
CA PRO A 48 -9.95 -28.27 -9.79
C PRO A 48 -9.16 -29.46 -10.36
N GLU A 49 -7.91 -29.62 -9.95
CA GLU A 49 -7.10 -30.77 -10.37
C GLU A 49 -7.70 -32.05 -9.76
N PRO A 50 -8.07 -33.07 -10.55
CA PRO A 50 -8.40 -34.36 -9.97
C PRO A 50 -7.14 -34.96 -9.34
N ASP A 51 -7.26 -35.47 -8.11
CA ASP A 51 -6.23 -36.28 -7.46
C ASP A 51 -5.83 -37.44 -8.39
N GLY A 52 -4.68 -37.32 -9.08
CA GLY A 52 -4.19 -38.34 -10.02
C GLY A 52 -3.82 -37.90 -11.44
N GLY A 53 -3.83 -36.60 -11.77
CA GLY A 53 -2.92 -36.06 -12.80
C GLY A 53 -3.32 -36.20 -14.27
N THR A 54 -4.61 -36.19 -14.61
CA THR A 54 -5.03 -35.94 -16.01
C THR A 54 -5.62 -34.54 -16.13
N VAL A 55 -4.93 -33.67 -16.89
CA VAL A 55 -5.45 -32.36 -17.30
C VAL A 55 -6.67 -32.62 -18.19
N GLN A 56 -7.83 -32.10 -17.81
CA GLN A 56 -9.02 -32.20 -18.66
C GLN A 56 -8.93 -31.17 -19.80
N PHE A 57 -9.51 -31.49 -20.95
CA PHE A 57 -9.54 -30.64 -22.15
C PHE A 57 -11.01 -30.46 -22.58
N GLY A 58 -11.41 -29.26 -23.03
CA GLY A 58 -12.74 -29.01 -23.56
C GLY A 58 -13.47 -27.77 -23.00
N ASP A 59 -14.65 -27.50 -23.56
CA ASP A 59 -15.49 -26.29 -23.38
C ASP A 59 -16.16 -26.15 -21.99
N ASP A 60 -15.89 -27.07 -21.07
CA ASP A 60 -16.57 -27.15 -19.77
C ASP A 60 -15.97 -26.19 -18.72
N GLY A 61 -14.96 -25.39 -19.09
CA GLY A 61 -14.30 -24.43 -18.21
C GLY A 61 -15.19 -23.23 -17.89
N MET A 62 -15.10 -22.73 -16.65
CA MET A 62 -15.81 -21.51 -16.26
C MET A 62 -15.15 -20.31 -16.97
N PRO A 63 -15.87 -19.54 -17.81
CA PRO A 63 -15.27 -18.44 -18.53
C PRO A 63 -14.87 -17.31 -17.56
N ILE A 64 -13.71 -16.70 -17.80
CA ILE A 64 -13.26 -15.57 -17.01
C ILE A 64 -14.07 -14.29 -17.33
N PRO A 65 -14.19 -13.34 -16.38
CA PRO A 65 -14.91 -12.09 -16.58
C PRO A 65 -14.33 -11.22 -17.70
N VAL A 66 -15.19 -10.43 -18.33
CA VAL A 66 -14.83 -9.35 -19.27
C VAL A 66 -15.09 -8.00 -18.63
N VAL A 67 -14.49 -6.94 -19.19
CA VAL A 67 -14.69 -5.57 -18.70
C VAL A 67 -16.17 -5.16 -18.67
N GLN A 68 -16.53 -4.28 -17.74
CA GLN A 68 -17.93 -3.94 -17.47
C GLN A 68 -18.61 -3.27 -18.67
N ALA A 69 -17.86 -2.50 -19.47
CA ALA A 69 -18.38 -1.91 -20.71
C ALA A 69 -18.98 -2.97 -21.66
N CYS A 70 -18.42 -4.18 -21.69
CA CYS A 70 -18.95 -5.28 -22.49
C CYS A 70 -20.16 -5.93 -21.87
N VAL A 71 -20.15 -6.13 -20.56
CA VAL A 71 -21.33 -6.61 -19.84
C VAL A 71 -22.51 -5.67 -20.09
N LYS A 72 -22.31 -4.35 -19.99
CA LYS A 72 -23.33 -3.34 -20.29
C LYS A 72 -23.83 -3.39 -21.74
N LYS A 73 -22.92 -3.61 -22.71
CA LYS A 73 -23.27 -3.71 -24.13
C LYS A 73 -24.13 -4.92 -24.48
N TYR A 74 -23.90 -6.06 -23.81
CA TYR A 74 -24.58 -7.33 -24.13
C TYR A 74 -25.65 -7.75 -23.12
N GLY A 75 -25.78 -7.06 -21.98
CA GLY A 75 -26.80 -7.30 -20.94
C GLY A 75 -26.23 -7.96 -19.68
N SER A 76 -25.50 -9.06 -19.85
CA SER A 76 -24.90 -9.83 -18.75
C SER A 76 -23.59 -10.49 -19.17
N PRO A 77 -22.74 -10.94 -18.21
CA PRO A 77 -21.51 -11.65 -18.54
C PRO A 77 -21.72 -12.92 -19.35
N ALA A 78 -22.85 -13.61 -19.20
CA ALA A 78 -23.19 -14.82 -19.95
C ALA A 78 -23.58 -14.53 -21.42
N GLU A 79 -24.12 -13.35 -21.68
CA GLU A 79 -24.61 -12.95 -23.02
C GLU A 79 -23.50 -12.41 -23.94
N VAL A 80 -22.29 -12.18 -23.41
CA VAL A 80 -21.14 -11.75 -24.22
C VAL A 80 -20.71 -12.90 -25.15
N PRO A 81 -20.81 -12.73 -26.48
CA PRO A 81 -20.49 -13.80 -27.43
C PRO A 81 -19.03 -14.26 -27.30
N PRO A 82 -18.72 -15.57 -27.32
CA PRO A 82 -17.36 -16.08 -27.16
C PRO A 82 -16.35 -15.44 -28.13
N ALA A 83 -16.73 -15.29 -29.41
CA ALA A 83 -15.89 -14.66 -30.44
C ALA A 83 -15.61 -13.16 -30.21
N LYS A 84 -16.28 -12.52 -29.26
CA LYS A 84 -16.05 -11.13 -28.88
C LYS A 84 -15.16 -11.01 -27.64
N ARG A 85 -15.05 -12.04 -26.81
CA ARG A 85 -14.23 -12.01 -25.59
C ARG A 85 -12.74 -11.99 -25.95
N GLY A 86 -11.94 -11.26 -25.18
CA GLY A 86 -10.51 -11.13 -25.43
C GLY A 86 -10.16 -10.34 -26.69
N THR A 87 -11.08 -9.51 -27.19
CA THR A 87 -10.82 -8.60 -28.32
C THR A 87 -10.62 -7.17 -27.81
N THR A 88 -10.11 -6.27 -28.64
CA THR A 88 -10.01 -4.83 -28.27
C THR A 88 -11.37 -4.22 -27.92
N GLU A 89 -12.46 -4.71 -28.52
CA GLU A 89 -13.82 -4.27 -28.20
C GLU A 89 -14.30 -4.80 -26.85
N CYS A 90 -13.89 -6.02 -26.48
CA CYS A 90 -14.27 -6.70 -25.25
C CYS A 90 -13.11 -7.45 -24.62
N PRO A 91 -12.16 -6.72 -24.02
CA PRO A 91 -11.06 -7.33 -23.32
C PRO A 91 -11.57 -8.11 -22.09
N TYR A 92 -10.80 -9.12 -21.70
CA TYR A 92 -10.98 -9.78 -20.41
C TYR A 92 -10.67 -8.79 -19.29
N ALA A 93 -11.42 -8.82 -18.20
CA ALA A 93 -11.03 -8.09 -17.00
C ALA A 93 -9.73 -8.71 -16.47
N ILE A 94 -8.89 -7.90 -15.82
CA ILE A 94 -7.73 -8.44 -15.09
C ILE A 94 -8.24 -9.46 -14.07
N PHE A 95 -7.82 -10.71 -14.23
CA PHE A 95 -8.21 -11.82 -13.39
C PHE A 95 -7.22 -11.95 -12.24
N ARG A 96 -7.72 -12.04 -11.00
CA ARG A 96 -6.91 -12.26 -9.81
C ARG A 96 -6.66 -13.76 -9.65
N GLY A 97 -5.41 -14.18 -9.82
CA GLY A 97 -4.99 -15.57 -9.80
C GLY A 97 -4.68 -16.17 -11.17
N GLU A 98 -4.68 -17.49 -11.22
CA GLU A 98 -4.29 -18.25 -12.41
C GLU A 98 -5.43 -18.31 -13.45
N VAL A 99 -5.07 -18.47 -14.71
CA VAL A 99 -5.97 -18.63 -15.85
C VAL A 99 -5.45 -19.76 -16.73
N GLU A 100 -6.36 -20.56 -17.29
CA GLU A 100 -6.05 -21.63 -18.24
C GLU A 100 -6.33 -21.19 -19.68
N PHE A 101 -5.31 -21.23 -20.54
CA PHE A 101 -5.42 -21.06 -21.98
C PHE A 101 -5.51 -22.44 -22.63
N ASP A 102 -6.59 -22.71 -23.35
CA ASP A 102 -6.68 -23.87 -24.24
C ASP A 102 -5.97 -23.54 -25.55
N VAL A 103 -4.92 -24.29 -25.89
CA VAL A 103 -4.00 -23.97 -26.99
C VAL A 103 -3.87 -25.14 -27.96
N THR A 104 -4.00 -24.84 -29.25
CA THR A 104 -3.62 -25.74 -30.35
C THR A 104 -2.36 -25.22 -31.04
N VAL A 105 -1.38 -26.11 -31.23
CA VAL A 105 -0.13 -25.82 -31.94
C VAL A 105 -0.02 -26.68 -33.17
N SER A 106 0.33 -26.07 -34.31
CA SER A 106 0.64 -26.76 -35.56
C SER A 106 2.05 -26.41 -36.03
N ALA A 107 2.88 -27.44 -36.25
CA ALA A 107 4.21 -27.29 -36.84
C ALA A 107 4.12 -26.85 -38.30
N LEU A 108 4.94 -25.89 -38.72
CA LEU A 108 4.95 -25.34 -40.08
C LEU A 108 6.28 -25.56 -40.79
N GLY A 109 6.19 -25.91 -42.07
CA GLY A 109 7.31 -26.07 -42.98
C GLY A 109 7.78 -24.76 -43.59
N LYS A 110 8.67 -24.84 -44.57
CA LYS A 110 9.33 -23.66 -45.19
C LYS A 110 8.38 -22.75 -45.98
N LYS A 111 7.22 -23.24 -46.38
CA LYS A 111 6.21 -22.49 -47.15
C LYS A 111 4.98 -22.15 -46.30
N GLY A 112 5.04 -22.34 -44.97
CA GLY A 112 3.91 -22.17 -44.06
C GLY A 112 2.88 -23.30 -44.14
N GLU A 113 3.19 -24.39 -44.84
CA GLU A 113 2.39 -25.60 -44.88
C GLU A 113 2.51 -26.38 -43.57
N LYS A 114 1.44 -27.10 -43.20
CA LYS A 114 1.47 -27.97 -42.02
C LYS A 114 2.53 -29.07 -42.19
N LEU A 115 3.47 -29.15 -41.26
CA LEU A 115 4.56 -30.12 -41.24
C LEU A 115 4.20 -31.30 -40.34
N THR A 116 3.73 -32.39 -40.93
CA THR A 116 3.31 -33.58 -40.17
C THR A 116 4.46 -34.45 -39.69
N SER A 117 5.69 -34.23 -40.18
CA SER A 117 6.88 -35.00 -39.78
C SER A 117 7.42 -34.62 -38.40
N PHE A 118 7.09 -33.43 -37.89
CA PHE A 118 7.58 -32.99 -36.59
C PHE A 118 6.87 -33.73 -35.44
N THR A 119 7.66 -34.34 -34.56
CA THR A 119 7.20 -34.92 -33.30
C THR A 119 8.23 -34.60 -32.23
N GLY A 120 7.82 -33.88 -31.19
CA GLY A 120 8.73 -33.39 -30.15
C GLY A 120 8.01 -32.55 -29.09
N PRO A 121 8.59 -32.42 -27.89
CA PRO A 121 8.08 -31.52 -26.87
C PRO A 121 8.32 -30.07 -27.30
N VAL A 122 7.37 -29.19 -27.07
CA VAL A 122 7.52 -27.74 -27.21
C VAL A 122 7.34 -27.07 -25.85
N SER A 123 7.97 -25.92 -25.66
CA SER A 123 7.81 -25.08 -24.47
C SER A 123 6.95 -23.86 -24.77
N PHE A 124 6.27 -23.36 -23.74
CA PHE A 124 5.49 -22.14 -23.83
C PHE A 124 6.18 -20.97 -23.13
N ARG A 125 5.76 -19.77 -23.52
CA ARG A 125 5.94 -18.53 -22.77
C ARG A 125 4.71 -17.67 -23.01
N VAL A 126 4.27 -16.89 -22.03
CA VAL A 126 3.18 -15.92 -22.22
C VAL A 126 3.73 -14.53 -21.91
N VAL A 127 3.32 -13.53 -22.68
CA VAL A 127 3.81 -12.14 -22.51
C VAL A 127 2.66 -11.16 -22.76
N PRO A 128 2.37 -10.25 -21.83
CA PRO A 128 2.79 -10.31 -20.42
C PRO A 128 2.15 -11.50 -19.71
N GLY A 129 2.70 -11.88 -18.55
CA GLY A 129 2.20 -12.95 -17.71
C GLY A 129 3.25 -14.01 -17.38
N ASP A 130 3.04 -14.71 -16.27
CA ASP A 130 3.94 -15.76 -15.80
C ASP A 130 3.28 -17.12 -15.96
N LEU A 131 4.03 -18.07 -16.51
CA LEU A 131 3.61 -19.46 -16.47
C LEU A 131 3.57 -19.95 -15.03
N THR A 132 2.51 -20.65 -14.67
CA THR A 132 2.31 -21.21 -13.32
C THR A 132 2.13 -22.73 -13.36
N GLY A 133 2.14 -23.35 -12.18
CA GLY A 133 1.97 -24.80 -12.04
C GLY A 133 3.12 -25.65 -12.60
N LYS A 134 2.81 -26.95 -12.78
CA LYS A 134 3.74 -28.03 -13.18
C LYS A 134 4.19 -27.92 -14.65
N TYR A 135 5.24 -28.64 -15.04
CA TYR A 135 5.73 -28.69 -16.43
C TYR A 135 4.68 -29.09 -17.47
N ALA A 136 3.64 -29.83 -17.08
CA ALA A 136 2.51 -30.17 -17.96
C ALA A 136 1.73 -28.95 -18.49
N TYR A 137 1.80 -27.81 -17.79
CA TYR A 137 1.22 -26.53 -18.24
C TYR A 137 2.22 -25.63 -18.96
N ARG A 138 3.51 -25.99 -18.95
CA ARG A 138 4.61 -25.22 -19.54
C ARG A 138 5.15 -25.84 -20.82
N THR A 139 4.75 -27.09 -21.09
CA THR A 139 5.22 -27.87 -22.22
C THR A 139 4.07 -28.65 -22.84
N MET A 140 4.24 -29.04 -24.10
CA MET A 140 3.30 -29.90 -24.79
C MET A 140 4.02 -30.83 -25.74
N GLN A 141 3.59 -32.08 -25.81
CA GLN A 141 4.08 -33.02 -26.82
C GLN A 141 3.33 -32.80 -28.15
N VAL A 142 4.05 -32.33 -29.17
CA VAL A 142 3.52 -32.28 -30.53
C VAL A 142 3.75 -33.64 -31.19
N THR A 143 2.70 -34.21 -31.79
CA THR A 143 2.77 -35.51 -32.47
C THR A 143 2.15 -35.39 -33.85
N GLY A 144 2.86 -35.85 -34.89
CA GLY A 144 2.36 -35.73 -36.26
C GLY A 144 2.15 -34.28 -36.70
N GLY A 145 2.94 -33.35 -36.18
CA GLY A 145 2.86 -31.91 -36.46
C GLY A 145 1.72 -31.16 -35.77
N THR A 146 0.99 -31.77 -34.82
CA THR A 146 -0.05 -31.07 -34.04
C THR A 146 -0.01 -31.45 -32.57
N GLY A 147 -0.29 -30.48 -31.71
CA GLY A 147 -0.48 -30.68 -30.28
C GLY A 147 -1.69 -29.87 -29.80
N HIS A 148 -2.36 -30.39 -28.77
CA HIS A 148 -3.43 -29.72 -28.05
C HIS A 148 -3.11 -29.78 -26.56
N GLY A 149 -3.22 -28.66 -25.86
CA GLY A 149 -2.73 -28.52 -24.50
C GLY A 149 -3.39 -27.37 -23.75
N VAL A 150 -3.12 -27.31 -22.45
CA VAL A 150 -3.54 -26.20 -21.57
C VAL A 150 -2.29 -25.53 -21.04
N VAL A 151 -2.26 -24.20 -21.10
CA VAL A 151 -1.21 -23.37 -20.53
C VAL A 151 -1.78 -22.60 -19.34
N LYS A 152 -1.14 -22.70 -18.18
CA LYS A 152 -1.59 -22.03 -16.95
C LYS A 152 -0.75 -20.79 -16.70
N VAL A 153 -1.42 -19.65 -16.51
CA VAL A 153 -0.77 -18.34 -16.53
C VAL A 153 -1.36 -17.43 -15.46
N ALA A 154 -0.55 -16.58 -14.85
CA ALA A 154 -0.97 -15.49 -13.98
C ALA A 154 -0.46 -14.12 -14.50
N HIS A 155 -0.85 -13.03 -13.85
CA HIS A 155 -0.38 -11.66 -14.14
C HIS A 155 -0.69 -11.17 -15.57
N LEU A 156 -1.89 -11.43 -16.04
CA LEU A 156 -2.34 -11.09 -17.40
C LEU A 156 -2.97 -9.70 -17.46
N TYR A 157 -2.49 -8.86 -18.38
CA TYR A 157 -3.01 -7.51 -18.62
C TYR A 157 -2.69 -7.06 -20.06
N GLY A 158 -3.42 -6.07 -20.58
CA GLY A 158 -3.16 -5.49 -21.90
C GLY A 158 -3.17 -6.51 -23.04
N GLU A 159 -2.25 -6.36 -24.00
CA GLU A 159 -2.11 -7.29 -25.13
C GLU A 159 -1.29 -8.53 -24.74
N VAL A 160 -1.96 -9.67 -24.58
CA VAL A 160 -1.35 -10.95 -24.20
C VAL A 160 -1.14 -11.85 -25.42
N ARG A 161 0.02 -12.50 -25.49
CA ARG A 161 0.35 -13.49 -26.53
C ARG A 161 0.95 -14.76 -25.95
N VAL A 162 0.52 -15.89 -26.48
CA VAL A 162 1.11 -17.20 -26.18
C VAL A 162 2.18 -17.50 -27.22
N TRP A 163 3.42 -17.68 -26.74
CA TRP A 163 4.57 -18.10 -27.51
C TRP A 163 4.76 -19.60 -27.35
N VAL A 164 5.06 -20.27 -28.45
CA VAL A 164 5.53 -21.65 -28.44
C VAL A 164 6.91 -21.71 -29.05
N SER A 165 7.79 -22.54 -28.50
CA SER A 165 9.15 -22.73 -29.00
C SER A 165 9.54 -24.20 -28.98
N ASP A 166 10.25 -24.65 -30.02
CA ASP A 166 11.05 -25.86 -29.94
C ASP A 166 12.37 -25.55 -29.23
N ALA A 167 12.26 -25.29 -27.94
CA ALA A 167 13.35 -24.95 -27.03
C ALA A 167 13.10 -25.62 -25.67
N PRO A 168 14.14 -25.76 -24.82
CA PRO A 168 13.93 -26.23 -23.45
C PRO A 168 12.91 -25.34 -22.71
N PRO A 169 12.07 -25.89 -21.82
CA PRO A 169 11.22 -25.08 -20.96
C PRO A 169 12.06 -24.33 -19.93
N GLU A 170 11.50 -23.24 -19.42
CA GLU A 170 12.03 -22.59 -18.21
C GLU A 170 12.00 -23.58 -17.04
N ALA A 171 13.12 -23.68 -16.33
CA ALA A 171 13.24 -24.56 -15.19
C ALA A 171 12.39 -24.03 -14.03
N ILE A 172 11.54 -24.89 -13.48
CA ILE A 172 10.82 -24.59 -12.23
C ILE A 172 11.81 -24.79 -11.08
N THR A 173 11.99 -23.78 -10.24
CA THR A 173 12.81 -23.85 -9.03
C THR A 173 11.96 -23.70 -7.78
N ASP A 174 12.28 -24.47 -6.75
CA ASP A 174 11.71 -24.36 -5.41
C ASP A 174 12.89 -24.27 -4.41
N ALA A 175 12.94 -23.18 -3.64
CA ALA A 175 14.06 -22.84 -2.76
C ALA A 175 15.45 -22.97 -3.44
N GLY A 176 15.54 -22.63 -4.73
CA GLY A 176 16.77 -22.72 -5.52
C GLY A 176 17.10 -24.11 -6.09
N VAL A 177 16.25 -25.12 -5.86
CA VAL A 177 16.40 -26.47 -6.40
C VAL A 177 15.45 -26.66 -7.59
N VAL A 178 15.96 -27.20 -8.71
CA VAL A 178 15.10 -27.48 -9.87
C VAL A 178 14.13 -28.61 -9.54
N VAL A 179 12.84 -28.34 -9.68
CA VAL A 179 11.77 -29.31 -9.48
C VAL A 179 11.83 -30.37 -10.59
N PRO A 180 11.83 -31.68 -10.27
CA PRO A 180 11.77 -32.74 -11.27
C PRO A 180 10.47 -32.73 -12.08
N GLY A 181 10.51 -33.23 -13.32
CA GLY A 181 9.30 -33.42 -14.15
C GLY A 181 9.31 -32.71 -15.51
N ALA A 182 10.41 -32.05 -15.87
CA ALA A 182 10.62 -31.57 -17.23
C ALA A 182 10.60 -32.78 -18.21
N PRO A 183 10.03 -32.62 -19.43
CA PRO A 183 10.07 -33.66 -20.45
C PRO A 183 11.53 -34.00 -20.81
N ALA A 184 11.75 -35.24 -21.28
CA ALA A 184 13.07 -35.66 -21.75
C ALA A 184 13.55 -34.75 -22.88
N GLU A 185 14.74 -34.17 -22.70
CA GLU A 185 15.28 -33.19 -23.64
C GLU A 185 15.74 -33.90 -24.94
N PRO A 186 15.24 -33.49 -26.12
CA PRO A 186 15.71 -34.02 -27.40
C PRO A 186 17.19 -33.71 -27.64
N GLU A 187 17.87 -34.57 -28.41
CA GLU A 187 19.29 -34.35 -28.78
C GLU A 187 19.52 -33.07 -29.59
N GLN A 188 18.50 -32.62 -30.33
CA GLN A 188 18.56 -31.43 -31.18
C GLN A 188 17.27 -30.62 -31.07
N ARG A 189 17.44 -29.30 -30.97
CA ARG A 189 16.37 -28.30 -30.99
C ARG A 189 16.51 -27.43 -32.23
N THR A 190 15.39 -27.10 -32.86
CA THR A 190 15.36 -26.17 -34.00
C THR A 190 15.28 -24.72 -33.57
N PHE A 191 14.83 -24.45 -32.33
CA PHE A 191 14.48 -23.11 -31.84
C PHE A 191 13.45 -22.39 -32.73
N ALA A 192 12.69 -23.14 -33.53
CA ALA A 192 11.56 -22.59 -34.25
C ALA A 192 10.52 -22.09 -33.23
N THR A 193 9.92 -20.95 -33.54
CA THR A 193 8.94 -20.31 -32.66
C THR A 193 7.64 -20.01 -33.39
N GLY A 194 6.59 -19.80 -32.62
CA GLY A 194 5.30 -19.32 -33.09
C GLY A 194 4.64 -18.49 -32.03
N ILE A 195 3.72 -17.63 -32.45
CA ILE A 195 2.98 -16.74 -31.56
C ILE A 195 1.50 -16.80 -31.89
N SER A 196 0.66 -16.69 -30.88
CA SER A 196 -0.79 -16.59 -31.08
C SER A 196 -1.19 -15.22 -31.65
N GLU A 197 -2.42 -15.17 -32.14
CA GLU A 197 -3.15 -13.91 -32.23
C GLU A 197 -3.22 -13.24 -30.84
N PRO A 198 -3.30 -11.91 -30.78
CA PRO A 198 -3.37 -11.18 -29.52
C PRO A 198 -4.68 -11.46 -28.79
N VAL A 199 -4.57 -11.76 -27.51
CA VAL A 199 -5.69 -11.83 -26.57
C VAL A 199 -5.65 -10.57 -25.73
N TRP A 200 -6.74 -9.81 -25.71
CA TRP A 200 -6.82 -8.55 -25.00
C TRP A 200 -7.37 -8.75 -23.60
N PHE A 201 -6.57 -8.36 -22.62
CA PHE A 201 -6.97 -8.09 -21.26
C PHE A 201 -7.04 -6.58 -21.05
N GLU A 202 -7.71 -6.20 -19.98
CA GLU A 202 -7.77 -4.82 -19.53
C GLU A 202 -6.36 -4.34 -19.16
N ASP A 203 -6.12 -3.05 -19.37
CA ASP A 203 -4.88 -2.41 -18.94
C ASP A 203 -4.86 -2.22 -17.41
N PRO A 204 -3.66 -2.24 -16.79
CA PRO A 204 -3.55 -2.04 -15.36
C PRO A 204 -3.80 -0.58 -15.00
N THR A 205 -4.45 -0.37 -13.86
CA THR A 205 -4.62 0.93 -13.19
C THR A 205 -3.81 0.95 -11.88
N LEU A 206 -3.53 2.12 -11.31
CA LEU A 206 -2.84 2.20 -10.00
C LEU A 206 -3.59 1.36 -8.93
N ALA A 207 -4.92 1.47 -8.90
CA ALA A 207 -5.77 0.70 -8.00
C ALA A 207 -5.57 -0.81 -8.17
N LYS A 208 -5.53 -1.33 -9.40
CA LYS A 208 -5.38 -2.78 -9.62
C LYS A 208 -3.99 -3.32 -9.28
N VAL A 209 -2.99 -2.46 -9.31
CA VAL A 209 -1.63 -2.84 -8.87
C VAL A 209 -1.54 -2.90 -7.34
N GLN A 210 -2.37 -2.15 -6.61
CA GLN A 210 -2.25 -2.03 -5.16
C GLN A 210 -3.33 -2.77 -4.37
N ILE A 211 -4.52 -3.02 -4.93
CA ILE A 211 -5.54 -3.76 -4.21
C ILE A 211 -5.02 -5.20 -4.03
N PRO A 212 -4.86 -5.68 -2.78
CA PRO A 212 -4.34 -7.01 -2.52
C PRO A 212 -5.33 -8.09 -2.98
N ASP A 213 -4.80 -9.29 -3.27
CA ASP A 213 -5.60 -10.46 -3.66
C ASP A 213 -6.41 -11.05 -2.49
N ASP A 214 -5.97 -10.81 -1.25
CA ASP A 214 -6.61 -11.22 0.00
C ASP A 214 -6.51 -10.08 1.05
N PHE A 215 -6.86 -10.33 2.30
CA PHE A 215 -6.69 -9.39 3.43
C PHE A 215 -5.23 -9.20 3.87
N ASP A 216 -4.29 -9.87 3.20
CA ASP A 216 -2.87 -9.63 3.42
C ASP A 216 -2.41 -8.44 2.58
N ASN A 217 -2.39 -7.27 3.21
CA ASN A 217 -2.03 -5.99 2.61
C ASN A 217 -0.53 -5.82 2.29
N ARG A 218 0.26 -6.90 2.31
CA ARG A 218 1.72 -6.81 2.21
C ARG A 218 2.27 -6.92 0.80
N THR A 219 1.46 -7.35 -0.16
CA THR A 219 1.95 -7.68 -1.50
C THR A 219 0.96 -7.32 -2.59
N SER A 220 1.46 -6.58 -3.58
CA SER A 220 0.80 -6.37 -4.86
C SER A 220 0.55 -7.70 -5.59
N PRO A 221 -0.61 -7.85 -6.25
CA PRO A 221 -0.87 -8.96 -7.17
C PRO A 221 0.01 -8.94 -8.43
N PHE A 222 0.84 -7.91 -8.63
CA PHE A 222 1.75 -7.80 -9.77
C PHE A 222 3.22 -7.75 -9.34
N VAL A 223 3.56 -8.14 -8.11
CA VAL A 223 4.94 -8.12 -7.63
C VAL A 223 5.89 -8.84 -8.61
N GLY A 224 7.01 -8.18 -8.95
CA GLY A 224 8.00 -8.70 -9.90
C GLY A 224 7.67 -8.44 -11.37
N GLN A 225 6.47 -7.93 -11.70
CA GLN A 225 6.09 -7.62 -13.07
C GLN A 225 6.57 -6.24 -13.49
N PHE A 226 6.99 -6.10 -14.75
CA PHE A 226 7.15 -4.81 -15.39
C PHE A 226 5.85 -4.42 -16.08
N LEU A 227 5.22 -3.31 -15.70
CA LEU A 227 3.95 -2.88 -16.27
C LEU A 227 3.96 -1.40 -16.66
N THR A 228 3.01 -1.03 -17.51
CA THR A 228 2.74 0.36 -17.91
C THR A 228 1.30 0.71 -17.57
N ILE A 229 1.12 1.74 -16.74
CA ILE A 229 -0.17 2.30 -16.36
C ILE A 229 -0.40 3.54 -17.21
N GLY A 230 -1.55 3.60 -17.87
CA GLY A 230 -1.88 4.66 -18.82
C GLY A 230 -1.20 4.46 -20.19
N ARG A 231 -1.57 5.29 -21.16
CA ARG A 231 -1.01 5.26 -22.52
C ARG A 231 -0.99 6.66 -23.11
N PRO A 232 0.11 7.07 -23.77
CA PRO A 232 0.10 8.31 -24.54
C PRO A 232 -0.73 8.14 -25.83
N PRO A 233 -1.20 9.24 -26.45
CA PRO A 233 -2.07 9.18 -27.62
C PRO A 233 -1.48 8.42 -28.82
N GLU A 234 -0.16 8.45 -28.99
CA GLU A 234 0.58 7.69 -30.01
C GLU A 234 0.64 6.19 -29.72
N GLY A 235 0.44 5.79 -28.46
CA GLY A 235 0.46 4.40 -27.99
C GLY A 235 -0.89 3.68 -28.09
N GLY A 236 -1.94 4.37 -28.54
CA GLY A 236 -3.28 3.81 -28.73
C GLY A 236 -4.37 4.58 -28.00
N THR A 237 -5.47 3.90 -27.71
CA THR A 237 -6.59 4.48 -26.94
C THR A 237 -6.16 4.78 -25.51
N VAL A 238 -6.57 5.95 -25.01
CA VAL A 238 -6.36 6.37 -23.61
C VAL A 238 -6.97 5.32 -22.67
N LEU A 239 -6.27 5.04 -21.58
CA LEU A 239 -6.76 4.19 -20.50
C LEU A 239 -8.08 4.74 -19.95
N ARG A 240 -9.10 3.89 -19.90
CA ARG A 240 -10.40 4.22 -19.28
C ARG A 240 -10.65 3.31 -18.09
N GLN A 241 -11.27 3.89 -17.07
CA GLN A 241 -11.67 3.16 -15.86
C GLN A 241 -12.81 2.20 -16.18
N SER A 242 -12.77 1.00 -15.58
CA SER A 242 -13.87 0.04 -15.60
C SER A 242 -14.35 -0.19 -14.17
N CYS A 243 -15.37 0.56 -13.76
CA CYS A 243 -15.87 0.62 -12.40
C CYS A 243 -17.31 0.04 -12.32
N PRO A 244 -17.48 -1.27 -12.08
CA PRO A 244 -18.82 -1.88 -12.02
C PRO A 244 -19.68 -1.32 -10.89
N ASP A 245 -19.05 -1.01 -9.75
CA ASP A 245 -19.71 -0.55 -8.53
C ASP A 245 -19.68 0.97 -8.34
N ASP A 246 -19.09 1.72 -9.29
CA ASP A 246 -18.94 3.17 -9.20
C ASP A 246 -19.24 3.86 -10.55
N PRO A 247 -20.53 4.07 -10.88
CA PRO A 247 -20.95 4.64 -12.15
C PRO A 247 -20.41 6.06 -12.41
N GLU A 248 -20.03 6.79 -11.36
CA GLU A 248 -19.50 8.15 -11.48
C GLU A 248 -18.09 8.16 -12.06
N HIS A 249 -17.31 7.09 -11.87
CA HIS A 249 -15.95 6.96 -12.39
C HIS A 249 -15.85 6.02 -13.60
N ASP A 250 -16.84 5.15 -13.81
CA ASP A 250 -16.86 4.21 -14.93
C ASP A 250 -16.75 4.90 -16.29
N GLY A 251 -15.81 4.43 -17.12
CA GLY A 251 -15.55 4.94 -18.46
C GLY A 251 -14.80 6.28 -18.53
N LYS A 252 -14.47 6.92 -17.40
CA LYS A 252 -13.60 8.12 -17.39
C LYS A 252 -12.19 7.77 -17.86
N GLU A 253 -11.51 8.73 -18.48
CA GLU A 253 -10.10 8.59 -18.83
C GLU A 253 -9.25 8.68 -17.56
N ALA A 254 -8.25 7.82 -17.43
CA ALA A 254 -7.31 7.86 -16.31
C ALA A 254 -6.58 9.21 -16.26
N GLN A 255 -6.47 9.80 -15.06
CA GLN A 255 -5.84 11.10 -14.84
C GLN A 255 -4.80 11.00 -13.73
N LEU A 256 -3.57 10.67 -14.14
CA LEU A 256 -2.43 10.44 -13.25
C LEU A 256 -1.75 11.77 -12.92
N VAL A 257 -1.95 12.29 -11.71
CA VAL A 257 -1.37 13.56 -11.26
C VAL A 257 -0.19 13.32 -10.33
N VAL A 258 0.91 14.04 -10.55
CA VAL A 258 2.03 14.06 -9.61
C VAL A 258 1.65 14.86 -8.38
N THR A 259 1.61 14.23 -7.21
CA THR A 259 1.11 14.86 -5.97
C THR A 259 2.21 15.32 -5.02
N GLY A 260 3.42 14.80 -5.20
CA GLY A 260 4.64 15.21 -4.48
C GLY A 260 5.89 14.66 -5.15
N ILE A 261 7.03 15.26 -4.84
CA ILE A 261 8.36 14.86 -5.33
C ILE A 261 9.28 14.71 -4.13
N ASP A 262 10.10 13.67 -4.17
CA ASP A 262 11.09 13.31 -3.15
C ASP A 262 12.46 13.12 -3.82
N PRO A 263 13.61 13.29 -3.13
CA PRO A 263 14.92 13.00 -3.72
C PRO A 263 15.06 11.59 -4.29
N SER A 264 14.27 10.63 -3.78
CA SER A 264 14.27 9.23 -4.23
C SER A 264 13.10 8.85 -5.15
N GLY A 265 12.27 9.81 -5.59
CA GLY A 265 11.11 9.47 -6.41
C GLY A 265 10.02 10.54 -6.46
N PHE A 266 8.79 10.10 -6.74
CA PHE A 266 7.62 10.98 -6.76
C PHE A 266 6.34 10.20 -6.48
N PHE A 267 5.31 10.89 -6.03
CA PHE A 267 3.99 10.32 -5.77
C PHE A 267 3.04 10.62 -6.92
N VAL A 268 2.25 9.63 -7.33
CA VAL A 268 1.23 9.78 -8.37
C VAL A 268 -0.12 9.39 -7.80
N THR A 269 -1.18 10.13 -8.13
CA THR A 269 -2.57 9.77 -7.81
C THR A 269 -3.43 9.82 -9.06
N ASP A 270 -4.24 8.79 -9.28
CA ASP A 270 -5.26 8.75 -10.32
C ASP A 270 -6.55 9.41 -9.81
N LEU A 271 -6.84 10.62 -10.28
CA LEU A 271 -8.04 11.39 -9.91
C LEU A 271 -9.35 10.70 -10.30
N THR A 272 -9.28 9.70 -11.17
CA THR A 272 -10.45 9.00 -11.71
C THR A 272 -10.55 7.56 -11.24
N ALA A 273 -9.65 7.11 -10.36
CA ALA A 273 -9.67 5.74 -9.86
C ALA A 273 -11.05 5.38 -9.30
N CYS A 274 -11.49 4.15 -9.61
CA CYS A 274 -12.75 3.63 -9.09
C CYS A 274 -12.75 3.63 -7.56
N ARG A 275 -13.84 4.08 -6.93
CA ARG A 275 -14.03 3.83 -5.50
C ARG A 275 -14.17 2.34 -5.23
N VAL A 276 -13.63 1.90 -4.11
CA VAL A 276 -13.66 0.51 -3.68
C VAL A 276 -14.68 0.36 -2.57
N LYS A 277 -15.66 -0.54 -2.70
CA LYS A 277 -16.62 -0.82 -1.64
C LYS A 277 -15.91 -1.42 -0.43
N GLU A 278 -16.36 -1.08 0.77
CA GLU A 278 -15.77 -1.63 2.00
C GLU A 278 -16.01 -3.14 2.18
N GLN A 279 -16.91 -3.74 1.38
CA GLN A 279 -17.28 -5.15 1.44
C GLN A 279 -16.14 -6.05 0.95
N LEU A 280 -15.11 -6.18 1.77
CA LEU A 280 -14.16 -7.26 1.68
C LEU A 280 -14.74 -8.42 2.49
N VAL A 281 -14.95 -9.52 1.79
CA VAL A 281 -15.38 -10.80 2.37
C VAL A 281 -14.14 -11.69 2.38
N ASP A 282 -13.72 -12.19 3.54
CA ASP A 282 -12.60 -13.13 3.62
C ASP A 282 -12.91 -14.47 2.94
N SER A 283 -11.89 -15.29 2.77
CA SER A 283 -12.00 -16.63 2.19
C SER A 283 -12.98 -17.54 2.97
N SER A 284 -13.41 -17.14 4.17
CA SER A 284 -14.44 -17.81 4.98
C SER A 284 -15.84 -17.23 4.85
N GLY A 285 -16.02 -16.16 4.06
CA GLY A 285 -17.31 -15.53 3.86
C GLY A 285 -17.65 -14.43 4.88
N GLN A 286 -16.71 -14.01 5.73
CA GLN A 286 -16.96 -12.99 6.77
C GLN A 286 -16.55 -11.58 6.33
N VAL A 287 -17.43 -10.61 6.61
CA VAL A 287 -17.17 -9.18 6.42
C VAL A 287 -16.32 -8.68 7.58
N GLN A 288 -15.13 -8.15 7.31
CA GLN A 288 -14.16 -7.70 8.33
C GLN A 288 -14.24 -6.20 8.66
N VAL A 289 -15.30 -5.50 8.23
CA VAL A 289 -15.46 -4.06 8.47
C VAL A 289 -15.92 -3.83 9.91
N ARG A 290 -15.05 -3.25 10.76
CA ARG A 290 -15.37 -2.91 12.16
C ARG A 290 -16.43 -1.83 12.27
N VAL A 291 -16.13 -0.66 11.71
CA VAL A 291 -17.03 0.50 11.65
C VAL A 291 -17.11 0.93 10.19
N PRO A 292 -18.26 0.85 9.51
CA PRO A 292 -18.37 1.19 8.10
C PRO A 292 -18.27 2.71 7.87
N GLU A 293 -17.73 3.11 6.72
CA GLU A 293 -17.82 4.46 6.20
C GLU A 293 -19.30 4.80 5.84
N PRO A 294 -19.74 6.05 6.05
CA PRO A 294 -21.14 6.44 5.80
C PRO A 294 -21.64 6.22 4.37
N ASP A 295 -20.76 6.28 3.38
CA ASP A 295 -21.09 6.07 1.96
C ASP A 295 -20.88 4.62 1.49
N GLY A 296 -20.33 3.75 2.35
CA GLY A 296 -20.03 2.34 2.08
C GLY A 296 -18.81 2.09 1.19
N PHE A 297 -17.98 3.11 0.94
CA PHE A 297 -16.73 3.00 0.19
C PHE A 297 -15.53 3.19 1.12
N MET A 298 -14.40 2.57 0.76
CA MET A 298 -13.12 2.83 1.42
C MET A 298 -12.79 4.33 1.29
N PRO A 299 -12.11 4.92 2.31
CA PRO A 299 -11.74 6.34 2.26
C PRO A 299 -10.76 6.66 1.12
N GLY A 300 -9.96 5.67 0.70
CA GLY A 300 -9.10 5.74 -0.47
C GLY A 300 -9.56 4.82 -1.60
N THR A 301 -8.90 4.95 -2.75
CA THR A 301 -9.22 4.21 -3.98
C THR A 301 -8.14 3.20 -4.36
N PHE A 302 -7.07 3.05 -3.54
CA PHE A 302 -5.81 2.43 -3.94
C PHE A 302 -5.19 3.10 -5.19
N GLY A 303 -5.66 4.31 -5.53
CA GLY A 303 -5.31 5.02 -6.75
C GLY A 303 -4.04 5.86 -6.63
N SER A 304 -3.28 5.74 -5.55
CA SER A 304 -2.10 6.57 -5.27
C SER A 304 -0.88 5.69 -5.04
N MET A 305 0.27 5.99 -5.64
CA MET A 305 1.47 5.14 -5.55
C MET A 305 2.75 5.98 -5.52
N PHE A 306 3.74 5.49 -4.78
CA PHE A 306 5.11 6.02 -4.85
C PHE A 306 5.89 5.37 -6.01
N ILE A 307 6.55 6.22 -6.79
CA ILE A 307 7.37 5.85 -7.93
C ILE A 307 8.83 6.10 -7.56
N TYR A 308 9.56 5.03 -7.23
CA TYR A 308 10.94 5.11 -6.80
C TYR A 308 11.88 5.31 -8.00
N ASN A 309 12.75 6.31 -7.90
CA ASN A 309 13.78 6.62 -8.87
C ASN A 309 15.13 6.78 -8.15
N TYR A 310 16.20 6.19 -8.69
CA TYR A 310 17.54 6.30 -8.09
C TYR A 310 18.12 7.72 -8.09
N SER A 311 17.45 8.65 -8.77
CA SER A 311 17.82 10.06 -8.84
C SER A 311 16.58 10.90 -8.79
N TYR A 312 16.75 12.18 -8.45
CA TYR A 312 15.66 13.15 -8.50
C TYR A 312 14.98 13.11 -9.88
N PRO A 313 13.63 13.12 -9.96
CA PRO A 313 12.89 13.01 -11.22
C PRO A 313 12.95 14.34 -12.00
N ASP A 314 14.11 14.62 -12.60
CA ASP A 314 14.36 15.86 -13.34
C ASP A 314 13.31 16.12 -14.43
N GLY A 315 12.80 17.35 -14.47
CA GLY A 315 11.84 17.81 -15.47
C GLY A 315 10.39 17.37 -15.21
N LEU A 316 10.12 16.83 -14.02
CA LEU A 316 8.79 16.58 -13.48
C LEU A 316 8.52 17.57 -12.33
N ASP A 317 7.32 18.13 -12.29
CA ASP A 317 6.89 19.05 -11.24
C ASP A 317 5.64 18.53 -10.52
N GLN A 318 5.51 18.87 -9.24
CA GLN A 318 4.28 18.64 -8.50
C GLN A 318 3.11 19.34 -9.20
N GLY A 319 2.04 18.58 -9.45
CA GLY A 319 0.85 18.99 -10.17
C GLY A 319 0.85 18.65 -11.66
N ASP A 320 1.97 18.18 -12.22
CA ASP A 320 2.01 17.69 -13.60
C ASP A 320 1.02 16.53 -13.80
N LEU A 321 0.40 16.49 -14.97
CA LEU A 321 -0.48 15.40 -15.39
C LEU A 321 0.29 14.46 -16.31
N LEU A 322 0.19 13.15 -16.08
CA LEU A 322 0.86 12.11 -16.85
C LEU A 322 -0.11 11.40 -17.79
N TRP A 323 0.39 11.02 -18.97
CA TRP A 323 -0.27 10.05 -19.85
C TRP A 323 -0.04 8.63 -19.38
N SER A 324 1.17 8.34 -18.93
CA SER A 324 1.56 7.01 -18.48
C SER A 324 2.73 7.04 -17.50
N VAL A 325 2.78 6.02 -16.66
CA VAL A 325 3.94 5.65 -15.84
C VAL A 325 4.18 4.15 -16.00
N SER A 326 5.43 3.74 -16.16
CA SER A 326 5.83 2.34 -16.30
C SER A 326 7.01 2.04 -15.40
N GLY A 327 7.12 0.81 -14.92
CA GLY A 327 8.21 0.35 -14.06
C GLY A 327 8.02 -1.08 -13.63
N ALA A 328 9.00 -1.61 -12.89
CA ALA A 328 8.87 -2.89 -12.22
C ALA A 328 8.15 -2.72 -10.88
N VAL A 329 7.10 -3.49 -10.64
CA VAL A 329 6.41 -3.54 -9.36
C VAL A 329 7.27 -4.27 -8.34
N GLN A 330 7.55 -3.61 -7.23
CA GLN A 330 8.32 -4.18 -6.14
C GLN A 330 7.68 -3.84 -4.80
N GLU A 331 7.80 -4.76 -3.85
CA GLU A 331 7.55 -4.50 -2.45
C GLU A 331 8.83 -4.01 -1.80
N PHE A 332 8.77 -2.84 -1.17
CA PHE A 332 9.87 -2.33 -0.36
C PHE A 332 9.31 -1.88 0.99
N THR A 333 9.82 -2.48 2.07
CA THR A 333 9.34 -2.21 3.45
C THR A 333 7.82 -2.36 3.64
N SER A 334 7.20 -3.30 2.90
CA SER A 334 5.74 -3.48 2.79
C SER A 334 4.98 -2.29 2.21
N THR A 335 5.59 -1.56 1.29
CA THR A 335 4.94 -0.61 0.39
C THR A 335 5.08 -1.08 -1.04
N THR A 336 3.96 -1.08 -1.76
CA THR A 336 3.97 -1.31 -3.20
C THR A 336 4.51 -0.07 -3.91
N GLN A 337 5.54 -0.24 -4.74
CA GLN A 337 6.12 0.85 -5.53
C GLN A 337 6.51 0.40 -6.94
N LEU A 338 6.61 1.35 -7.86
CA LEU A 338 7.27 1.13 -9.16
C LEU A 338 8.74 1.53 -9.09
N THR A 339 9.63 0.68 -9.60
CA THR A 339 11.06 0.96 -9.72
C THR A 339 11.52 0.92 -11.19
N PHE A 340 12.70 1.50 -11.44
CA PHE A 340 13.21 1.76 -12.80
C PHE A 340 12.17 2.46 -13.71
N PRO A 341 11.60 3.58 -13.23
CA PRO A 341 10.42 4.15 -13.86
C PRO A 341 10.74 4.85 -15.19
N SER A 342 9.73 4.88 -16.05
CA SER A 342 9.64 5.76 -17.22
C SER A 342 8.24 6.36 -17.26
N TRP A 343 8.12 7.63 -17.64
CA TRP A 343 6.84 8.35 -17.64
C TRP A 343 6.71 9.26 -18.86
N ASN A 344 5.46 9.51 -19.26
CA ASN A 344 5.12 10.45 -20.32
C ASN A 344 4.23 11.55 -19.74
N ILE A 345 4.67 12.80 -19.84
CA ILE A 345 3.95 13.94 -19.30
C ILE A 345 2.89 14.39 -20.32
N ARG A 346 1.64 14.49 -19.86
CA ARG A 346 0.50 15.02 -20.62
C ARG A 346 0.45 16.55 -20.56
N ASP A 347 0.70 17.12 -19.39
CA ASP A 347 0.61 18.55 -19.16
C ASP A 347 1.61 18.99 -18.09
N LYS A 348 2.39 20.04 -18.40
CA LYS A 348 3.40 20.61 -17.51
C LYS A 348 2.86 21.86 -16.84
N VAL A 349 2.50 21.79 -15.57
CA VAL A 349 1.83 22.91 -14.88
C VAL A 349 2.75 24.13 -14.75
N ARG A 350 4.07 23.94 -14.61
CA ARG A 350 5.03 25.06 -14.53
C ARG A 350 5.23 25.83 -15.85
N THR A 351 4.67 25.33 -16.96
CA THR A 351 4.62 26.08 -18.23
C THR A 351 3.40 26.98 -18.36
N ARG A 352 2.44 26.85 -17.43
CA ARG A 352 1.20 27.64 -17.35
C ARG A 352 1.40 28.89 -16.47
N PRO A 353 0.46 29.85 -16.48
CA PRO A 353 0.43 30.93 -15.51
C PRO A 353 0.42 30.39 -14.06
N GLU A 354 1.06 31.12 -13.15
CA GLU A 354 1.21 30.72 -11.74
C GLU A 354 -0.13 30.41 -11.04
N SER A 355 -1.19 31.14 -11.39
CA SER A 355 -2.54 30.89 -10.88
C SER A 355 -3.13 29.53 -11.26
N GLU A 356 -2.56 28.86 -12.26
CA GLU A 356 -3.00 27.55 -12.74
C GLU A 356 -2.09 26.40 -12.28
N TRP A 357 -1.03 26.67 -11.50
CA TRP A 357 -0.09 25.63 -11.07
C TRP A 357 -0.74 24.50 -10.26
N ASN A 358 -1.83 24.81 -9.55
CA ASN A 358 -2.59 23.86 -8.74
C ASN A 358 -3.87 23.33 -9.41
N VAL A 359 -4.04 23.50 -10.73
CA VAL A 359 -5.29 23.14 -11.43
C VAL A 359 -5.66 21.66 -11.24
N TYR A 360 -4.68 20.75 -11.22
CA TYR A 360 -4.91 19.33 -10.97
C TYR A 360 -4.77 18.96 -9.50
N LEU A 361 -3.81 19.55 -8.78
CA LEU A 361 -3.61 19.28 -7.34
C LEU A 361 -4.83 19.60 -6.49
N SER A 362 -5.55 20.69 -6.82
CA SER A 362 -6.78 21.07 -6.12
C SER A 362 -7.95 20.08 -6.29
N GLN A 363 -7.84 19.13 -7.23
CA GLN A 363 -8.83 18.08 -7.45
C GLN A 363 -8.46 16.77 -6.74
N VAL A 364 -7.25 16.65 -6.19
CA VAL A 364 -6.81 15.45 -5.47
C VAL A 364 -7.64 15.34 -4.18
N PRO A 365 -8.35 14.22 -3.95
CA PRO A 365 -9.01 13.98 -2.68
C PRO A 365 -7.98 13.94 -1.55
N ILE A 366 -8.26 14.61 -0.43
CA ILE A 366 -7.42 14.60 0.77
C ILE A 366 -8.30 14.12 1.94
N PRO A 367 -8.43 12.79 2.13
CA PRO A 367 -9.19 12.24 3.25
C PRO A 367 -8.57 12.61 4.59
N GLU A 368 -9.42 12.90 5.56
CA GLU A 368 -8.98 13.15 6.94
C GLU A 368 -8.80 11.83 7.68
N LEU A 369 -7.58 11.54 8.14
CA LEU A 369 -7.30 10.42 9.01
C LEU A 369 -7.88 10.70 10.39
N ASN A 370 -8.79 9.82 10.79
CA ASN A 370 -9.51 9.84 12.06
C ASN A 370 -9.49 8.44 12.68
N GLU A 371 -10.03 8.27 13.87
CA GLU A 371 -9.99 7.01 14.58
C GLU A 371 -10.72 5.88 13.84
N ARG A 372 -11.81 6.20 13.12
CA ARG A 372 -12.53 5.23 12.29
C ARG A 372 -11.63 4.66 11.19
N ILE A 373 -10.85 5.50 10.51
CA ILE A 373 -9.87 5.04 9.50
C ILE A 373 -8.71 4.29 10.18
N CYS A 374 -8.29 4.72 11.37
CA CYS A 374 -7.27 4.02 12.16
C CYS A 374 -7.71 2.64 12.67
N GLY A 375 -9.00 2.30 12.60
CA GLY A 375 -9.52 0.97 12.96
C GLY A 375 -10.05 0.85 14.39
N SER A 376 -10.33 1.97 15.05
CA SER A 376 -11.00 1.98 16.36
C SER A 376 -12.46 1.53 16.27
N ASP A 377 -12.94 0.86 17.33
CA ASP A 377 -14.34 0.46 17.46
C ASP A 377 -15.24 1.63 17.90
N ASP A 378 -16.48 1.69 17.41
CA ASP A 378 -17.48 2.69 17.82
C ASP A 378 -18.19 2.28 19.13
N LYS A 379 -17.42 2.23 20.22
CA LYS A 379 -17.90 1.96 21.59
C LYS A 379 -16.85 2.41 22.61
N PRO A 380 -17.27 2.87 23.81
CA PRO A 380 -16.36 3.13 24.90
C PRO A 380 -15.89 1.79 25.50
N GLU A 381 -14.60 1.48 25.38
CA GLU A 381 -14.02 0.26 25.95
C GLU A 381 -12.75 0.55 26.76
N PRO A 382 -12.50 -0.21 27.83
CA PRO A 382 -11.32 -0.05 28.68
C PRO A 382 -10.00 -0.40 27.98
N PHE A 383 -10.06 -1.07 26.83
CA PHE A 383 -8.90 -1.45 26.05
C PHE A 383 -9.01 -0.83 24.65
N LEU A 384 -7.97 -0.12 24.24
CA LEU A 384 -7.88 0.44 22.91
C LEU A 384 -7.50 -0.66 21.92
N THR A 385 -8.33 -0.85 20.90
CA THR A 385 -8.13 -1.90 19.89
C THR A 385 -6.99 -1.59 18.91
N ASP A 386 -6.64 -0.31 18.73
CA ASP A 386 -5.49 0.11 17.91
C ASP A 386 -4.97 1.50 18.35
N ILE A 387 -4.05 1.52 19.32
CA ILE A 387 -3.43 2.78 19.82
C ILE A 387 -2.43 3.37 18.82
N LEU A 388 -1.94 2.56 17.87
CA LEU A 388 -0.99 2.99 16.84
C LEU A 388 -1.72 2.97 15.49
N CYS A 389 -2.24 4.11 15.04
CA CYS A 389 -3.18 4.23 13.93
C CYS A 389 -2.93 3.24 12.79
N GLY A 390 -3.88 2.31 12.60
CA GLY A 390 -3.85 1.34 11.53
C GLY A 390 -2.73 0.32 11.62
N HIS A 391 -2.20 0.00 12.80
CA HIS A 391 -1.17 -1.02 12.98
C HIS A 391 -1.64 -2.41 12.56
N ASN A 392 -2.94 -2.69 12.74
CA ASN A 392 -3.53 -3.93 12.30
C ASN A 392 -3.37 -4.09 10.77
N ARG A 393 -2.70 -5.17 10.35
CA ARG A 393 -2.44 -5.48 8.93
C ARG A 393 -3.70 -5.72 8.09
N ARG A 394 -4.84 -5.93 8.73
CA ARG A 394 -6.14 -6.09 8.06
C ARG A 394 -6.91 -4.78 7.95
N ASN A 395 -6.35 -3.66 8.39
CA ASN A 395 -6.98 -2.36 8.24
C ASN A 395 -6.87 -1.89 6.78
N MET A 396 -7.87 -2.27 5.99
CA MET A 396 -7.95 -1.95 4.57
C MET A 396 -8.35 -0.49 4.28
N LYS A 397 -8.84 0.24 5.30
CA LYS A 397 -9.16 1.66 5.15
C LYS A 397 -7.90 2.48 5.00
N ILE A 398 -6.98 2.35 5.95
CA ILE A 398 -5.70 3.05 5.88
C ILE A 398 -4.84 2.53 4.71
N GLU A 399 -4.93 1.24 4.39
CA GLU A 399 -4.27 0.66 3.22
C GLU A 399 -4.73 1.29 1.91
N SER A 400 -6.04 1.54 1.76
CA SER A 400 -6.58 2.17 0.56
C SER A 400 -6.04 3.58 0.29
N LEU A 401 -5.40 4.18 1.30
CA LEU A 401 -4.77 5.50 1.30
C LEU A 401 -3.24 5.41 1.16
N GLU A 402 -2.65 4.24 0.94
CA GLU A 402 -1.20 4.14 0.72
C GLU A 402 -0.76 5.07 -0.40
N SER A 403 0.32 5.82 -0.16
CA SER A 403 0.88 6.85 -1.04
C SER A 403 -0.06 8.01 -1.40
N ALA A 404 -1.28 8.06 -0.85
CA ALA A 404 -2.23 9.15 -1.07
C ALA A 404 -1.89 10.37 -0.20
N LEU A 405 -2.35 11.54 -0.63
CA LEU A 405 -2.40 12.70 0.26
C LEU A 405 -3.50 12.50 1.29
N VAL A 406 -3.15 12.68 2.55
CA VAL A 406 -4.07 12.63 3.68
C VAL A 406 -3.95 13.90 4.50
N ARG A 407 -4.98 14.20 5.29
CA ARG A 407 -4.96 15.25 6.31
C ARG A 407 -5.06 14.62 7.69
N VAL A 408 -4.30 15.13 8.65
CA VAL A 408 -4.61 15.00 10.07
C VAL A 408 -4.84 16.39 10.63
N SER A 409 -5.87 16.56 11.45
CA SER A 409 -6.23 17.85 12.02
C SER A 409 -6.03 17.84 13.53
N ASN A 410 -5.72 19.01 14.08
CA ASN A 410 -5.64 19.26 15.52
C ASN A 410 -4.74 18.27 16.27
N VAL A 411 -3.61 17.89 15.66
CA VAL A 411 -2.66 16.91 16.23
C VAL A 411 -1.70 17.56 17.22
N ARG A 412 -1.16 16.75 18.13
CA ARG A 412 -0.08 17.14 19.06
C ARG A 412 1.25 16.61 18.57
N PHE A 413 2.31 17.39 18.71
CA PHE A 413 3.68 16.89 18.56
C PHE A 413 4.18 16.34 19.89
N SER A 414 5.08 15.34 19.82
CA SER A 414 5.81 14.88 21.00
C SER A 414 6.53 16.02 21.71
N ASP A 415 6.37 16.05 23.03
CA ASP A 415 7.08 16.93 23.96
C ASP A 415 8.20 16.18 24.71
N THR A 416 8.23 14.86 24.58
CA THR A 416 9.16 13.97 25.28
C THR A 416 9.90 13.10 24.27
N PHE A 417 11.23 13.07 24.39
CA PHE A 417 12.09 12.24 23.55
C PHE A 417 12.98 11.38 24.44
N ARG A 418 12.80 10.06 24.36
CA ARG A 418 13.50 9.09 25.21
C ARG A 418 14.50 8.31 24.39
N ASN A 419 15.75 8.27 24.84
CA ASN A 419 16.73 7.36 24.27
C ASN A 419 16.53 5.97 24.88
N CYS A 420 16.00 5.05 24.08
CA CYS A 420 15.81 3.66 24.47
C CYS A 420 16.96 2.75 24.03
N ASP A 421 18.00 3.29 23.40
CA ASP A 421 19.25 2.59 23.10
C ASP A 421 20.18 2.74 24.33
N PHE A 422 20.15 1.74 25.21
CA PHE A 422 20.83 1.78 26.51
C PHE A 422 22.29 1.37 26.43
N ASP A 423 22.67 0.53 25.46
CA ASP A 423 24.06 0.14 25.23
C ASP A 423 24.78 0.97 24.16
N GLY A 424 24.05 1.81 23.42
CA GLY A 424 24.58 2.79 22.47
C GLY A 424 25.04 2.17 21.15
N ASP A 425 24.52 0.98 20.80
CA ASP A 425 24.85 0.29 19.56
C ASP A 425 24.07 0.82 18.33
N GLY A 426 23.09 1.68 18.56
CA GLY A 426 22.22 2.29 17.54
C GLY A 426 21.03 1.41 17.14
N GLU A 427 20.80 0.28 17.81
CA GLU A 427 19.73 -0.67 17.52
C GLU A 427 18.75 -0.79 18.69
N VAL A 428 17.57 -0.17 18.56
CA VAL A 428 16.47 -0.40 19.50
C VAL A 428 15.56 -1.53 18.95
N PRO A 429 15.32 -2.62 19.70
CA PRO A 429 14.46 -3.70 19.24
C PRO A 429 13.05 -3.23 18.88
N PHE A 430 12.53 -3.70 17.73
CA PHE A 430 11.15 -3.47 17.34
C PHE A 430 10.19 -4.35 18.13
N PHE A 431 9.01 -3.82 18.43
CA PHE A 431 7.92 -4.57 19.06
C PHE A 431 6.81 -4.91 18.06
N CYS A 432 6.01 -5.94 18.35
CA CYS A 432 4.88 -6.41 17.55
C CYS A 432 3.72 -6.79 18.48
N GLU A 433 2.50 -6.82 17.92
CA GLU A 433 1.36 -7.43 18.59
C GLU A 433 1.57 -8.95 18.70
N GLN A 434 1.39 -9.50 19.88
CA GLN A 434 1.42 -10.92 20.15
C GLN A 434 0.34 -11.31 21.17
N LYS A 435 0.01 -12.59 21.25
CA LYS A 435 -0.89 -13.09 22.29
C LYS A 435 -0.11 -13.50 23.52
N ASP A 436 -0.53 -13.06 24.69
CA ASP A 436 -0.03 -13.55 25.97
C ASP A 436 -0.48 -15.00 26.25
N ALA A 437 -0.07 -15.56 27.38
CA ALA A 437 -0.42 -16.93 27.78
C ALA A 437 -1.94 -17.15 27.99
N PHE A 438 -2.73 -16.08 28.10
CA PHE A 438 -4.17 -16.10 28.28
C PHE A 438 -4.92 -15.80 26.98
N GLY A 439 -4.21 -15.53 25.88
CA GLY A 439 -4.76 -15.23 24.57
C GLY A 439 -5.10 -13.76 24.35
N ASN A 440 -4.73 -12.86 25.28
CA ASN A 440 -4.91 -11.42 25.14
C ASN A 440 -3.82 -10.83 24.24
N TRP A 441 -4.18 -9.84 23.44
CA TRP A 441 -3.21 -9.11 22.62
C TRP A 441 -2.39 -8.14 23.47
N VAL A 442 -1.08 -8.21 23.35
CA VAL A 442 -0.10 -7.35 24.03
C VAL A 442 1.03 -6.96 23.08
N TRP A 443 1.72 -5.87 23.38
CA TRP A 443 2.96 -5.50 22.70
C TRP A 443 4.15 -6.27 23.26
N GLY A 444 5.02 -6.77 22.39
CA GLY A 444 6.29 -7.38 22.81
C GLY A 444 7.17 -7.80 21.64
N GLU A 445 8.04 -8.77 21.85
CA GLU A 445 9.06 -9.18 20.86
C GLU A 445 8.44 -9.70 19.55
N CYS A 446 8.85 -9.14 18.43
CA CYS A 446 8.48 -9.65 17.11
C CYS A 446 9.07 -11.05 16.88
N GLY A 447 8.23 -12.05 16.59
CA GLY A 447 8.69 -13.40 16.26
C GLY A 447 8.65 -14.40 17.42
N ALA A 448 8.32 -13.96 18.63
CA ALA A 448 8.10 -14.83 19.80
C ALA A 448 6.75 -15.58 19.75
N PHE A 449 6.39 -16.12 18.58
CA PHE A 449 5.16 -16.90 18.40
C PHE A 449 5.35 -18.30 19.01
N ASP A 450 4.29 -18.85 19.61
CA ASP A 450 4.21 -20.25 20.07
C ASP A 450 5.29 -20.70 21.08
N GLY A 451 5.48 -19.95 22.16
CA GLY A 451 6.28 -20.40 23.30
C GLY A 451 7.78 -20.58 23.02
N GLN A 452 8.29 -20.01 21.92
CA GLN A 452 9.71 -19.91 21.68
C GLN A 452 10.36 -18.99 22.73
N PRO A 453 11.53 -19.35 23.28
CA PRO A 453 12.24 -18.48 24.18
C PRO A 453 12.72 -17.22 23.44
N SER A 454 12.56 -16.06 24.09
CA SER A 454 13.10 -14.78 23.63
C SER A 454 14.56 -14.93 23.22
N GLN A 455 14.92 -14.36 22.06
CA GLN A 455 16.31 -14.33 21.60
C GLN A 455 17.04 -13.06 22.06
N LEU A 456 16.32 -12.12 22.68
CA LEU A 456 16.86 -10.86 23.15
C LEU A 456 17.66 -11.02 24.44
N THR A 457 18.75 -10.26 24.55
CA THR A 457 19.51 -10.11 25.79
C THR A 457 18.67 -9.41 26.87
N GLU A 458 19.17 -9.38 28.11
CA GLU A 458 18.50 -8.63 29.18
C GLU A 458 18.45 -7.13 28.89
N THR A 459 19.53 -6.55 28.36
CA THR A 459 19.57 -5.15 27.92
C THR A 459 18.52 -4.90 26.84
N GLN A 460 18.53 -5.69 25.76
CA GLN A 460 17.57 -5.54 24.65
C GLN A 460 16.11 -5.68 25.08
N ARG A 461 15.81 -6.49 26.11
CA ARG A 461 14.46 -6.56 26.67
C ARG A 461 14.06 -5.29 27.42
N ALA A 462 15.01 -4.64 28.10
CA ALA A 462 14.77 -3.35 28.74
C ALA A 462 14.60 -2.22 27.71
N GLU A 463 15.37 -2.24 26.64
CA GLU A 463 15.26 -1.30 25.50
C GLU A 463 13.92 -1.47 24.77
N LEU A 464 13.51 -2.72 24.51
CA LEU A 464 12.20 -3.06 23.96
C LEU A 464 11.06 -2.51 24.84
N ALA A 465 11.14 -2.69 26.16
CA ALA A 465 10.13 -2.20 27.09
C ALA A 465 10.07 -0.66 27.08
N CYS A 466 11.23 0.02 27.13
CA CYS A 466 11.33 1.47 26.98
C CYS A 466 10.66 1.96 25.69
N ASN A 467 10.93 1.28 24.56
CA ASN A 467 10.38 1.64 23.27
C ASN A 467 8.85 1.45 23.23
N ILE A 468 8.33 0.33 23.75
CA ILE A 468 6.89 0.09 23.85
C ILE A 468 6.23 1.18 24.70
N GLU A 469 6.73 1.43 25.90
CA GLU A 469 6.18 2.40 26.84
C GLU A 469 6.16 3.81 26.25
N CYS A 470 7.28 4.26 25.67
CA CYS A 470 7.38 5.56 25.02
C CYS A 470 6.41 5.69 23.83
N VAL A 471 6.45 4.74 22.88
CA VAL A 471 5.65 4.81 21.65
C VAL A 471 4.15 4.69 21.93
N THR A 472 3.75 3.83 22.87
CA THR A 472 2.34 3.59 23.21
C THR A 472 1.80 4.51 24.31
N GLY A 473 2.66 5.19 25.07
CA GLY A 473 2.24 6.04 26.19
C GLY A 473 1.75 5.24 27.37
N GLN A 474 2.47 4.17 27.68
CA GLN A 474 2.18 3.24 28.78
C GLN A 474 3.37 3.22 29.75
N GLY A 475 3.18 2.61 30.93
CA GLY A 475 4.25 2.43 31.90
C GLY A 475 4.78 3.76 32.44
N ASP A 476 6.10 3.95 32.40
CA ASP A 476 6.74 5.19 32.88
C ASP A 476 6.36 6.43 32.07
N ASP A 477 5.90 6.23 30.83
CA ASP A 477 5.47 7.26 29.88
C ASP A 477 3.93 7.33 29.76
N ALA A 478 3.21 6.83 30.77
CA ALA A 478 1.76 6.96 30.83
C ALA A 478 1.32 8.42 30.72
N HIS A 479 0.38 8.69 29.82
CA HIS A 479 -0.16 10.03 29.54
C HIS A 479 0.85 11.03 28.94
N THR A 480 2.05 10.60 28.54
CA THR A 480 3.02 11.44 27.83
C THR A 480 3.06 11.10 26.34
N LEU A 481 3.28 12.11 25.49
CA LEU A 481 3.45 11.91 24.06
C LEU A 481 4.94 11.74 23.74
N CYS A 482 5.44 10.53 23.97
CA CYS A 482 6.85 10.22 23.82
C CYS A 482 7.23 9.73 22.40
N SER A 483 8.42 10.12 21.95
CA SER A 483 9.07 9.62 20.74
C SER A 483 10.43 9.02 21.05
N GLU A 484 10.80 7.95 20.35
CA GLU A 484 12.13 7.35 20.48
C GLU A 484 13.18 8.27 19.85
N GLN A 485 14.21 8.61 20.63
CA GLN A 485 15.18 9.64 20.29
C GLN A 485 16.10 9.24 19.13
N ALA A 486 16.58 8.00 19.07
CA ALA A 486 17.46 7.53 18.00
C ALA A 486 16.77 7.57 16.62
N THR A 487 15.48 7.25 16.59
CA THR A 487 14.60 7.30 15.42
C THR A 487 14.42 8.73 14.93
N PHE A 488 14.20 9.67 15.85
CA PHE A 488 14.16 11.09 15.52
C PHE A 488 15.50 11.61 14.99
N VAL A 489 16.61 11.31 15.66
CA VAL A 489 17.94 11.78 15.24
C VAL A 489 18.37 11.17 13.89
N GLY A 490 18.09 9.88 13.68
CA GLY A 490 18.46 9.17 12.46
C GLY A 490 17.60 9.57 11.25
N PHE A 491 16.29 9.58 11.42
CA PHE A 491 15.32 9.68 10.32
C PHE A 491 14.49 10.97 10.31
N GLY A 492 14.55 11.79 11.36
CA GLY A 492 13.62 12.91 11.55
C GLY A 492 12.18 12.45 11.80
N GLN A 493 12.00 11.21 12.22
CA GLN A 493 10.72 10.58 12.48
C GLN A 493 10.34 10.74 13.96
N PHE A 494 9.13 11.21 14.22
CA PHE A 494 8.58 11.31 15.56
C PHE A 494 7.07 11.05 15.55
N ILE A 495 6.52 10.81 16.73
CA ILE A 495 5.13 10.45 16.94
C ILE A 495 4.30 11.72 17.13
N ILE A 496 3.12 11.70 16.53
CA ILE A 496 2.07 12.68 16.78
C ILE A 496 0.83 11.97 17.34
N GLU A 497 0.07 12.66 18.19
CA GLU A 497 -1.22 12.19 18.67
C GLU A 497 -2.33 12.82 17.82
N LEU A 498 -3.22 11.97 17.30
CA LEU A 498 -4.39 12.38 16.56
C LEU A 498 -5.42 13.04 17.48
N ALA A 499 -6.28 13.90 16.90
CA ALA A 499 -7.44 14.39 17.61
C ALA A 499 -8.34 13.20 17.98
N GLY A 500 -8.59 13.01 19.28
CA GLY A 500 -9.50 11.95 19.73
C GLY A 500 -10.97 12.34 19.66
N PRO A 501 -11.87 11.58 20.30
CA PRO A 501 -13.30 11.70 20.04
C PRO A 501 -13.87 13.00 20.62
N GLY A 502 -14.69 13.71 19.85
CA GLY A 502 -15.31 14.95 20.30
C GLY A 502 -16.05 15.70 19.18
N PRO A 503 -16.53 16.92 19.44
CA PRO A 503 -17.27 17.69 18.44
C PRO A 503 -16.36 18.26 17.35
N ALA A 504 -16.74 18.11 16.08
CA ALA A 504 -15.98 18.69 14.95
C ALA A 504 -15.88 20.22 15.01
N ALA A 505 -16.83 20.91 15.65
CA ALA A 505 -16.77 22.36 15.88
C ALA A 505 -15.56 22.80 16.73
N ALA A 506 -14.96 21.86 17.48
CA ALA A 506 -13.74 22.05 18.24
C ALA A 506 -12.54 21.32 17.61
N HIS A 507 -12.68 20.87 16.35
CA HIS A 507 -11.67 20.13 15.60
C HIS A 507 -11.28 18.80 16.26
N PHE A 508 -12.25 18.09 16.84
CA PHE A 508 -12.09 16.72 17.32
C PHE A 508 -12.75 15.72 16.36
N ASP A 509 -12.47 14.44 16.59
CA ASP A 509 -13.00 13.35 15.78
C ASP A 509 -14.46 13.01 16.15
N GLU A 510 -15.38 13.26 15.25
CA GLU A 510 -16.79 12.88 15.39
C GLU A 510 -17.16 11.59 14.63
N SER A 511 -16.17 10.89 14.07
CA SER A 511 -16.37 9.70 13.23
C SER A 511 -16.88 8.48 14.00
N LEU A 512 -16.73 8.48 15.33
CA LEU A 512 -17.12 7.42 16.28
C LEU A 512 -18.11 7.99 17.33
N PRO A 513 -19.39 8.19 16.98
CA PRO A 513 -20.35 8.90 17.83
C PRO A 513 -20.68 8.16 19.12
N ALA A 514 -20.54 6.83 19.20
CA ALA A 514 -20.80 6.10 20.44
C ALA A 514 -19.68 6.28 21.48
N LYS A 515 -18.50 6.79 21.09
CA LYS A 515 -17.43 7.19 22.02
C LYS A 515 -17.61 8.58 22.63
N VAL A 516 -18.60 9.35 22.17
CA VAL A 516 -18.84 10.72 22.62
C VAL A 516 -20.24 10.84 23.22
N GLU A 517 -20.29 11.11 24.51
CA GLU A 517 -21.54 11.42 25.19
C GLU A 517 -21.86 12.91 25.09
N LYS A 518 -22.99 13.24 24.47
CA LYS A 518 -23.52 14.61 24.43
C LYS A 518 -24.45 14.87 25.62
N ILE A 519 -24.09 15.81 26.46
CA ILE A 519 -24.79 16.16 27.71
C ILE A 519 -25.40 17.56 27.58
N THR A 520 -26.69 17.69 27.87
CA THR A 520 -27.36 19.00 27.98
C THR A 520 -27.36 19.43 29.43
N VAL A 521 -26.64 20.51 29.74
CA VAL A 521 -26.41 21.00 31.09
C VAL A 521 -27.29 22.22 31.34
N GLY A 522 -27.99 22.22 32.48
CA GLY A 522 -28.82 23.34 32.93
C GLY A 522 -28.42 23.81 34.32
N SER A 523 -29.35 24.49 34.99
CA SER A 523 -29.17 24.98 36.37
C SER A 523 -29.27 23.90 37.46
N THR A 524 -29.43 22.64 37.06
CA THR A 524 -29.43 21.47 37.95
C THR A 524 -28.31 20.56 37.53
N SER A 525 -27.66 19.91 38.50
CA SER A 525 -26.60 18.95 38.20
C SER A 525 -27.12 17.83 37.29
N VAL A 526 -26.31 17.46 36.30
CA VAL A 526 -26.57 16.38 35.36
C VAL A 526 -25.30 15.56 35.20
N GLY A 527 -25.42 14.25 35.44
CA GLY A 527 -24.34 13.30 35.23
C GLY A 527 -24.19 12.83 33.78
N ALA A 528 -22.96 12.47 33.40
CA ALA A 528 -22.71 11.57 32.28
C ALA A 528 -23.30 10.18 32.58
N ARG A 529 -23.83 9.52 31.55
CA ARG A 529 -24.45 8.19 31.62
C ARG A 529 -23.43 7.07 31.43
N THR A 530 -22.34 7.37 30.76
CA THR A 530 -21.26 6.42 30.52
C THR A 530 -20.48 6.25 31.82
N GLU A 531 -20.54 5.06 32.42
CA GLU A 531 -19.70 4.71 33.56
C GLU A 531 -18.25 4.68 33.10
N LEU A 532 -17.39 5.43 33.79
CA LEU A 532 -15.98 5.56 33.48
C LEU A 532 -15.18 4.67 34.46
N TRP A 533 -14.00 4.21 34.03
CA TRP A 533 -13.16 3.33 34.84
C TRP A 533 -11.96 4.07 35.42
N ASP A 534 -11.42 3.54 36.52
CA ASP A 534 -10.22 4.04 37.17
C ASP A 534 -9.03 4.07 36.19
N GLY A 535 -8.30 5.19 36.17
CA GLY A 535 -7.19 5.43 35.24
C GLY A 535 -7.58 5.82 33.82
N ALA A 536 -8.87 5.95 33.48
CA ALA A 536 -9.27 6.46 32.17
C ALA A 536 -8.99 7.96 32.05
N ASP A 537 -8.48 8.39 30.89
CA ASP A 537 -8.40 9.80 30.55
C ASP A 537 -9.73 10.26 29.94
N VAL A 538 -10.36 11.24 30.58
CA VAL A 538 -11.65 11.79 30.16
C VAL A 538 -11.43 13.16 29.55
N ARG A 539 -11.99 13.36 28.36
CA ARG A 539 -12.09 14.66 27.69
C ARG A 539 -13.46 15.26 27.93
N LEU A 540 -13.49 16.51 28.38
CA LEU A 540 -14.70 17.31 28.51
C LEU A 540 -14.55 18.61 27.74
N TYR A 541 -15.50 18.90 26.86
CA TYR A 541 -15.60 20.15 26.11
C TYR A 541 -17.02 20.71 26.22
N CYS A 542 -17.18 22.02 26.38
CA CYS A 542 -18.50 22.65 26.49
C CYS A 542 -18.58 23.95 25.67
N ASP A 543 -19.76 24.24 25.12
CA ASP A 543 -20.02 25.47 24.34
C ASP A 543 -20.28 26.72 25.21
N ALA A 544 -20.51 26.53 26.50
CA ALA A 544 -20.69 27.57 27.51
C ALA A 544 -19.96 27.21 28.81
N PRO A 545 -19.74 28.17 29.73
CA PRO A 545 -19.05 27.89 30.98
C PRO A 545 -19.87 26.95 31.87
N VAL A 546 -19.24 25.89 32.36
CA VAL A 546 -19.88 24.90 33.26
C VAL A 546 -18.97 24.58 34.44
N HIS A 547 -19.58 24.31 35.59
CA HIS A 547 -18.88 23.68 36.70
C HIS A 547 -18.95 22.18 36.53
N TYR A 548 -17.85 21.49 36.85
CA TYR A 548 -17.72 20.04 36.69
C TYR A 548 -17.19 19.41 37.97
N ARG A 549 -17.57 18.15 38.20
CA ARG A 549 -17.08 17.36 39.32
C ARG A 549 -16.97 15.88 38.96
N PHE A 550 -15.88 15.25 39.39
CA PHE A 550 -15.70 13.81 39.33
C PHE A 550 -15.85 13.19 40.74
N GLY A 551 -16.35 11.94 40.83
CA GLY A 551 -16.57 11.29 42.14
C GLY A 551 -17.37 9.98 42.10
N GLN A 552 -17.68 9.43 43.29
CA GLN A 552 -18.55 8.26 43.47
C GLN A 552 -19.94 8.65 43.96
N ASP A 553 -20.95 7.96 43.43
CA ASP A 553 -22.35 8.18 43.79
C ASP A 553 -22.67 8.03 45.29
N PRO A 554 -23.63 8.82 45.80
CA PRO A 554 -24.27 9.97 45.14
C PRO A 554 -23.46 11.26 45.38
N PHE A 555 -23.23 12.07 44.34
CA PHE A 555 -22.69 13.42 44.49
C PHE A 555 -23.18 14.33 43.35
N ASP A 556 -23.52 15.58 43.68
CA ASP A 556 -23.91 16.58 42.69
C ASP A 556 -22.76 17.56 42.42
N ALA A 557 -22.65 18.07 41.19
CA ALA A 557 -21.88 19.26 40.88
C ALA A 557 -22.57 20.52 41.39
N SER A 558 -21.78 21.50 41.80
CA SER A 558 -22.21 22.75 42.41
C SER A 558 -21.46 23.94 41.81
N VAL A 559 -21.96 25.16 42.06
CA VAL A 559 -21.30 26.40 41.61
C VAL A 559 -19.96 26.69 42.31
N ASP A 560 -19.65 25.95 43.38
CA ASP A 560 -18.38 26.06 44.09
C ASP A 560 -17.30 25.12 43.51
N ASP A 561 -17.68 24.21 42.60
CA ASP A 561 -16.76 23.29 41.92
C ASP A 561 -15.96 24.01 40.82
N PRO A 562 -14.87 23.41 40.30
CA PRO A 562 -14.06 24.02 39.26
C PRO A 562 -14.88 24.42 38.02
N LEU A 563 -14.63 25.63 37.51
CA LEU A 563 -15.25 26.16 36.30
C LEU A 563 -14.43 25.74 35.07
N LEU A 564 -15.06 25.05 34.13
CA LEU A 564 -14.59 24.88 32.76
C LEU A 564 -15.09 26.07 31.91
N PRO A 565 -14.20 26.93 31.39
CA PRO A 565 -14.61 28.02 30.51
C PRO A 565 -15.20 27.49 29.20
N ALA A 566 -16.05 28.29 28.55
CA ALA A 566 -16.59 27.97 27.25
C ALA A 566 -15.48 27.70 26.22
N HIS A 567 -15.70 26.72 25.35
CA HIS A 567 -14.80 26.30 24.28
C HIS A 567 -13.40 25.89 24.75
N ARG A 568 -13.27 25.48 26.01
CA ARG A 568 -12.06 24.87 26.54
C ARG A 568 -12.23 23.37 26.66
N MET A 569 -11.16 22.66 26.34
CA MET A 569 -11.05 21.23 26.57
C MET A 569 -10.38 21.01 27.94
N LEU A 570 -10.99 20.13 28.73
CA LEU A 570 -10.41 19.55 29.93
C LEU A 570 -10.05 18.10 29.63
N GLU A 571 -8.80 17.73 29.92
CA GLU A 571 -8.36 16.34 30.03
C GLU A 571 -8.18 16.03 31.53
N HIS A 572 -8.83 14.97 32.02
CA HIS A 572 -8.76 14.53 33.42
C HIS A 572 -8.57 13.03 33.50
N THR A 573 -7.49 12.57 34.13
CA THR A 573 -7.26 11.17 34.44
C THR A 573 -8.04 10.80 35.70
N LEU A 574 -8.97 9.86 35.60
CA LEU A 574 -9.80 9.46 36.72
C LEU A 574 -8.99 8.71 37.78
N GLY A 575 -9.14 9.14 39.03
CA GLY A 575 -8.57 8.43 40.17
C GLY A 575 -9.50 7.36 40.74
N PHE A 576 -8.96 6.61 41.71
CA PHE A 576 -9.73 5.64 42.48
C PHE A 576 -10.89 6.33 43.21
N GLY A 577 -12.13 6.01 42.81
CA GLY A 577 -13.32 6.64 43.36
C GLY A 577 -13.90 7.78 42.53
N GLU A 578 -13.53 7.89 41.26
CA GLU A 578 -14.06 8.91 40.33
C GLU A 578 -14.78 8.31 39.10
N PRO A 579 -15.67 7.29 39.21
CA PRO A 579 -16.28 6.67 38.03
C PRO A 579 -17.30 7.57 37.29
N ASN A 580 -17.76 8.64 37.92
CA ASN A 580 -18.84 9.48 37.39
C ASN A 580 -18.38 10.92 37.19
N LEU A 581 -18.99 11.59 36.20
CA LEU A 581 -18.83 13.01 35.89
C LEU A 581 -20.19 13.71 36.05
N GLU A 582 -20.24 14.79 36.83
CA GLU A 582 -21.42 15.64 37.02
C GLU A 582 -21.14 17.09 36.57
N LEU A 583 -22.15 17.73 35.95
CA LEU A 583 -22.04 19.06 35.35
C LEU A 583 -23.21 19.97 35.74
N ILE A 584 -22.94 21.25 35.98
CA ILE A 584 -23.95 22.30 36.16
C ILE A 584 -23.52 23.58 35.45
N THR A 585 -24.45 24.32 34.83
CA THR A 585 -24.10 25.57 34.15
C THR A 585 -23.64 26.63 35.13
N ASP A 586 -22.68 27.48 34.74
CA ASP A 586 -22.46 28.73 35.47
C ASP A 586 -23.74 29.55 35.45
N GLY A 587 -24.16 30.07 36.61
CA GLY A 587 -25.45 30.74 36.80
C GLY A 587 -25.65 32.01 35.94
N ASN A 588 -24.59 32.47 35.26
CA ASN A 588 -24.59 33.59 34.33
C ASN A 588 -24.75 33.18 32.86
N ALA A 589 -24.78 31.88 32.53
CA ALA A 589 -24.94 31.40 31.16
C ALA A 589 -26.40 31.62 30.67
N PRO A 590 -26.64 32.41 29.61
CA PRO A 590 -27.98 32.88 29.24
C PRO A 590 -28.86 31.83 28.53
N GLN A 591 -28.29 30.70 28.10
CA GLN A 591 -28.94 29.55 27.49
C GLN A 591 -28.13 28.34 27.98
N GLY A 592 -28.77 27.24 28.40
CA GLY A 592 -28.06 26.07 28.95
C GLY A 592 -26.90 25.59 28.06
N ALA A 593 -25.95 24.86 28.64
CA ALA A 593 -24.74 24.45 27.93
C ALA A 593 -24.91 23.09 27.25
N THR A 594 -24.25 22.90 26.12
CA THR A 594 -23.99 21.59 25.54
C THR A 594 -22.55 21.20 25.87
N CYS A 595 -22.41 20.04 26.49
CA CYS A 595 -21.11 19.45 26.78
C CYS A 595 -20.95 18.12 26.06
N TRP A 596 -19.70 17.78 25.76
CA TRP A 596 -19.28 16.52 25.16
C TRP A 596 -18.26 15.88 26.09
N ALA A 597 -18.56 14.68 26.57
CA ALA A 597 -17.67 13.87 27.37
C ALA A 597 -17.24 12.65 26.56
N SER A 598 -15.94 12.36 26.52
CA SER A 598 -15.38 11.20 25.81
C SER A 598 -14.18 10.64 26.54
N ILE A 599 -13.78 9.42 26.21
CA ILE A 599 -12.51 8.84 26.65
C ILE A 599 -11.43 9.26 25.65
N ALA A 600 -10.32 9.78 26.15
CA ALA A 600 -9.14 10.07 25.33
C ALA A 600 -8.48 8.75 24.93
N THR A 601 -8.36 8.57 23.62
CA THR A 601 -7.87 7.32 23.01
C THR A 601 -6.38 7.36 22.70
N HIS A 602 -5.78 8.56 22.72
CA HIS A 602 -4.37 8.79 22.46
C HIS A 602 -3.84 8.03 21.22
N VAL A 603 -4.64 7.96 20.15
CA VAL A 603 -4.25 7.30 18.90
C VAL A 603 -3.06 8.04 18.28
N ARG A 604 -2.02 7.28 17.91
CA ARG A 604 -0.72 7.82 17.48
C ARG A 604 -0.36 7.40 16.06
N ILE A 605 0.32 8.28 15.33
CA ILE A 605 0.88 7.98 13.99
C ILE A 605 2.28 8.62 13.86
N ASN A 606 3.12 8.11 12.97
CA ASN A 606 4.42 8.72 12.70
C ASN A 606 4.30 9.91 11.75
N LEU A 607 5.20 10.86 11.94
CA LEU A 607 5.42 12.02 11.09
C LEU A 607 6.92 12.13 10.78
N ILE A 608 7.27 12.38 9.52
CA ILE A 608 8.63 12.77 9.12
C ILE A 608 8.53 14.14 8.47
N THR A 609 9.16 15.15 9.09
CA THR A 609 9.16 16.53 8.58
C THR A 609 10.50 16.94 8.00
N ARG A 610 11.52 16.06 8.00
CA ARG A 610 12.91 16.45 7.72
C ARG A 610 13.09 17.11 6.35
N ASP A 611 12.36 16.66 5.34
CA ASP A 611 12.46 17.23 4.00
C ASP A 611 11.57 18.47 3.82
N ALA A 612 10.40 18.50 4.46
CA ALA A 612 9.46 19.61 4.40
C ALA A 612 9.89 20.84 5.23
N VAL A 613 10.40 20.58 6.44
CA VAL A 613 10.83 21.58 7.42
C VAL A 613 12.10 21.07 8.13
N PRO A 614 13.28 21.13 7.47
CA PRO A 614 14.53 20.62 8.03
C PRO A 614 14.93 21.25 9.37
N GLU A 615 14.47 22.47 9.61
CA GLU A 615 14.78 23.27 10.79
C GLU A 615 13.92 22.90 12.02
N LEU A 616 12.87 22.08 11.83
CA LEU A 616 11.92 21.74 12.90
C LEU A 616 12.60 20.86 13.96
N GLN A 617 12.56 21.30 15.22
CA GLN A 617 13.13 20.59 16.37
C GLN A 617 12.06 20.40 17.45
N PRO A 618 11.25 19.33 17.37
CA PRO A 618 10.27 19.01 18.40
C PRO A 618 10.91 18.59 19.73
N ASN A 619 12.13 18.08 19.72
CA ASN A 619 12.88 17.69 20.91
C ASN A 619 13.59 18.87 21.62
N CYS A 620 13.02 20.06 21.54
CA CYS A 620 13.58 21.28 22.11
C CYS A 620 13.37 21.33 23.64
N SER A 621 14.00 22.31 24.31
CA SER A 621 13.79 22.56 25.73
C SER A 621 13.18 23.94 25.99
N GLU A 622 12.10 24.00 26.75
CA GLU A 622 11.54 25.26 27.26
C GLU A 622 12.47 25.95 28.28
N SER A 623 13.51 25.25 28.73
CA SER A 623 14.55 25.77 29.60
C SER A 623 15.88 26.05 28.87
N ASP A 624 15.85 26.11 27.53
CA ASP A 624 17.03 26.43 26.73
C ASP A 624 17.66 27.77 27.19
N PRO A 625 18.99 27.84 27.37
CA PRO A 625 19.67 29.10 27.72
C PRO A 625 19.42 30.24 26.72
N ASP A 626 19.09 29.92 25.47
CA ASP A 626 18.64 30.87 24.47
C ASP A 626 17.14 31.13 24.62
N ALA A 627 16.79 32.34 25.07
CA ALA A 627 15.42 32.73 25.36
C ALA A 627 14.48 32.64 24.13
N GLU A 628 14.99 32.85 22.91
CA GLU A 628 14.16 32.71 21.71
C GLU A 628 13.85 31.23 21.45
N LYS A 629 14.85 30.35 21.61
CA LYS A 629 14.64 28.89 21.43
C LYS A 629 13.71 28.33 22.49
N ALA A 630 13.89 28.72 23.75
CA ALA A 630 13.00 28.35 24.84
C ALA A 630 11.55 28.80 24.57
N TYR A 631 11.38 30.03 24.08
CA TYR A 631 10.06 30.56 23.73
C TYR A 631 9.45 29.82 22.53
N GLN A 632 10.19 29.61 21.43
CA GLN A 632 9.70 28.82 20.29
C GLN A 632 9.34 27.39 20.69
N CYS A 633 10.09 26.78 21.61
CA CYS A 633 9.79 25.46 22.14
C CYS A 633 8.46 25.43 22.90
N LYS A 634 8.23 26.43 23.77
CA LYS A 634 6.97 26.59 24.48
C LYS A 634 5.79 26.78 23.51
N LEU A 635 5.97 27.54 22.44
CA LEU A 635 4.95 27.71 21.40
C LEU A 635 4.66 26.37 20.70
N LEU A 636 5.70 25.58 20.40
CA LEU A 636 5.59 24.28 19.75
C LEU A 636 4.83 23.26 20.58
N HIS A 637 5.18 23.10 21.86
CA HIS A 637 4.51 22.16 22.77
C HIS A 637 3.06 22.56 23.09
N ALA A 638 2.76 23.87 23.13
CA ALA A 638 1.42 24.37 23.43
C ALA A 638 0.48 24.36 22.20
N ALA A 639 1.02 24.33 20.98
CA ALA A 639 0.24 24.37 19.75
C ALA A 639 -0.39 23.01 19.39
N ARG A 640 -1.36 23.08 18.47
CA ARG A 640 -1.89 21.95 17.72
C ARG A 640 -1.65 22.20 16.24
N PHE A 641 -1.63 21.15 15.42
CA PHE A 641 -1.28 21.28 14.01
C PHE A 641 -2.32 20.60 13.12
N ASP A 642 -2.59 21.20 11.96
CA ASP A 642 -3.22 20.47 10.86
C ASP A 642 -2.11 20.21 9.82
N ILE A 643 -1.99 18.96 9.39
CA ILE A 643 -0.93 18.49 8.51
C ILE A 643 -1.55 17.79 7.31
N VAL A 644 -1.12 18.17 6.11
CA VAL A 644 -1.34 17.43 4.88
C VAL A 644 -0.05 16.73 4.49
N GLY A 645 -0.12 15.49 4.00
CA GLY A 645 1.09 14.79 3.57
C GLY A 645 0.79 13.47 2.91
N HIS A 646 1.80 12.86 2.31
CA HIS A 646 1.69 11.53 1.75
C HIS A 646 1.72 10.49 2.86
N LEU A 647 0.73 9.60 2.87
CA LEU A 647 0.73 8.46 3.78
C LEU A 647 1.60 7.34 3.20
N ARG A 648 2.50 6.78 3.99
CA ARG A 648 3.38 5.68 3.55
C ARG A 648 3.46 4.60 4.63
N GLN A 649 3.51 3.34 4.20
CA GLN A 649 3.80 2.23 5.09
C GLN A 649 5.32 2.06 5.23
N VAL A 650 5.80 1.91 6.47
CA VAL A 650 7.19 1.60 6.77
C VAL A 650 7.18 0.48 7.79
N GLN A 651 7.24 -0.78 7.32
CA GLN A 651 7.12 -1.94 8.19
C GLN A 651 8.10 -1.98 9.37
N PRO A 652 9.35 -1.49 9.26
CA PRO A 652 10.23 -1.36 10.42
C PRO A 652 9.79 -0.28 11.42
N ALA A 653 9.13 0.79 10.98
CA ALA A 653 8.76 1.91 11.84
C ALA A 653 7.65 1.55 12.85
N ARG A 654 7.62 2.24 13.99
CA ARG A 654 6.55 2.15 15.01
C ARG A 654 6.10 3.55 15.40
N PRO A 655 4.80 3.91 15.23
CA PRO A 655 3.77 3.27 14.38
C PRO A 655 4.22 2.92 12.94
N ARG A 656 3.54 1.99 12.28
CA ARG A 656 3.97 1.54 10.92
C ARG A 656 3.67 2.54 9.82
N TRP A 657 2.65 3.38 10.02
CA TRP A 657 2.23 4.39 9.05
C TRP A 657 2.87 5.73 9.36
N VAL A 658 3.39 6.37 8.33
CA VAL A 658 4.05 7.67 8.42
C VAL A 658 3.41 8.67 7.46
N ILE A 659 3.26 9.90 7.93
CA ILE A 659 2.84 11.04 7.12
C ILE A 659 4.10 11.81 6.71
N LEU A 660 4.18 12.14 5.41
CA LEU A 660 5.28 12.86 4.78
C LEU A 660 4.73 14.18 4.18
N PRO A 661 4.77 15.30 4.90
CA PRO A 661 4.43 16.60 4.33
C PRO A 661 5.37 16.94 3.17
N ARG A 662 4.90 17.67 2.17
CA ARG A 662 5.72 18.01 0.98
C ARG A 662 6.60 19.22 1.24
N ASP A 663 6.04 20.19 1.95
CA ASP A 663 6.70 21.42 2.33
C ASP A 663 6.08 21.99 3.61
N LYS A 664 6.56 23.16 4.04
CA LYS A 664 6.05 23.85 5.23
C LYS A 664 4.59 24.31 5.12
N ASP A 665 4.08 24.55 3.91
CA ASP A 665 2.73 25.09 3.69
C ASP A 665 1.66 24.00 3.85
N ASP A 666 2.10 22.73 3.83
CA ASP A 666 1.29 21.59 4.23
C ASP A 666 1.06 21.48 5.75
N ILE A 667 1.72 22.33 6.56
CA ILE A 667 1.59 22.34 8.02
C ILE A 667 1.13 23.73 8.46
N CYS A 668 -0.04 23.78 9.11
CA CYS A 668 -0.49 24.98 9.80
C CYS A 668 -0.65 24.72 11.30
N CYS A 669 -0.62 25.80 12.08
CA CYS A 669 -0.71 25.74 13.54
C CYS A 669 -2.01 26.36 14.05
N ARG A 670 -2.53 25.78 15.14
CA ARG A 670 -3.55 26.34 16.02
C ARG A 670 -2.82 26.72 17.32
N PRO A 671 -2.65 28.01 17.61
CA PRO A 671 -1.80 28.43 18.72
C PRO A 671 -2.41 28.03 20.06
N GLY A 672 -1.54 27.77 21.04
CA GLY A 672 -1.96 27.59 22.43
C GLY A 672 -2.63 28.83 23.01
N GLU A 673 -3.28 28.70 24.16
CA GLU A 673 -4.01 29.80 24.79
C GLU A 673 -3.11 31.01 25.08
N GLY A 674 -3.47 32.17 24.52
CA GLY A 674 -2.73 33.41 24.70
C GLY A 674 -1.35 33.42 24.03
N LEU A 675 -1.09 32.46 23.14
CA LEU A 675 0.17 32.30 22.42
C LEU A 675 -0.01 32.55 20.91
N GLU A 676 1.10 32.59 20.19
CA GLU A 676 1.16 32.66 18.73
C GLU A 676 1.67 31.33 18.15
N CYS A 677 1.65 31.20 16.82
CA CYS A 677 2.20 30.01 16.18
C CYS A 677 3.73 30.02 16.15
N PRO A 678 4.38 28.88 16.40
CA PRO A 678 5.83 28.77 16.28
C PRO A 678 6.26 28.98 14.83
N LYS A 679 7.40 29.64 14.63
CA LYS A 679 7.97 29.81 13.28
C LYS A 679 8.47 28.45 12.76
N PRO A 680 8.31 28.14 11.46
CA PRO A 680 7.83 28.99 10.37
C PRO A 680 6.31 28.91 10.10
N PHE A 681 5.54 28.22 10.94
CA PHE A 681 4.16 27.85 10.64
C PHE A 681 3.20 29.04 10.72
N GLN A 682 2.25 29.05 9.79
CA GLN A 682 1.16 30.02 9.80
C GLN A 682 -0.04 29.47 10.57
N PRO A 683 -0.91 30.34 11.11
CA PRO A 683 -2.19 29.92 11.67
C PRO A 683 -3.04 29.14 10.65
N CYS A 684 -3.73 28.10 11.10
CA CYS A 684 -4.69 27.37 10.28
C CYS A 684 -5.88 28.27 9.87
N PRO A 685 -6.42 28.08 8.65
CA PRO A 685 -7.51 28.89 8.11
C PRO A 685 -8.87 28.66 8.79
#